data_AF-A0A915LD78-F1
#
_entry.id   AF-A0A915LD78-F1
#
_cell.length_a   1.000
_cell.length_b   1.000
_cell.length_c   1.000
_cell.angle_alpha   90.00
_cell.angle_beta   90.00
_cell.angle_gamma   90.00
#
_symmetry.space_group_name_H-M   'P 1'
#
loop_
_entity.id
_entity.type
_entity.pdbx_description
1 polymer ?
#
loop_
_entity_poly.entity_id
_entity_poly.type
_entity_poly.pdbx_seq_one_letter_code
_entity_poly.pdbx_strand_id
1 'polypeptide(L)'
;MSSPVAKASQLNYSEFPPIDDLDERSFGKSYNAEERDVRKKLAALYRLVYYLGWSEGIYNHLTVRVPRQKDQFLIQPFGFLYNEVTASSLLAVDTKTGNIVDHGSTNFGYINRAYTLHSAVLNSRADINCVLHLHIPEVVAISSLKNGYIPFSQHSAIVGPVSIYDFQGVLVNLDECKAIVETLGQNNAMILRNHGFVVCGKTVEETFIRTYILVYHLKAQAAIAGVSKQEIIVPNEESTLVSYKEINAGEYSGWTESGEKIRWNFGELDWQAWMRFLDRLVSILFYARLLENAEFPYFGFCMDGLGRTVRVRKMVCRRFENRKLTLRKVAEQDQEVEDEKFDPVFKRQQDLGEMYAKAKHFDSIPGPKQWPIVGNLLDYRIGPFSPQAYHRALCDRYQKYGPLVRENFAGRKVVHVFDPDDARIIYQSEGKTPYVVPLQETALMYRNLRKLSLGLGNMNGEEWYRLKKNVQQAMLRPRSVFAYISMVEEVAEDFVDYLSKKRLSSTDGKIPDLKTCVAKWSLESSSMLVFEKRIGSFKDDQDKFAEKMIESNSVMFDLSGLLKFSIPIYKYLPFTPKWRRLVKAEDYFYDHVKILFNETLDRIKKQGNVGHNQKFSFMTYLLSKPDLTQEDIYIICLSLFGDGLNTTAPALIYNLYCLAENPDVQNELNREIIQNVDREKLSVEILQKMPYLKACVKECFRLYPVGTEVSRIIQKNLVLQGYQVPAGTAVEINMGPQLKKEKYFKNPAKFSPERWLSKTDAVHEHPFVLTPFGHGPRMCAGRRFAEQDLYIALTKIVSKFKIKHEGPPVDQEMRTLLLPTNTECFSFLDRC
;
A
#
# COMPACT_ATOMS: atom_id res chain seq x y z
N MET A 1 58.08 5.57 19.21
CA MET A 1 57.22 5.96 20.34
C MET A 1 55.79 6.05 19.83
N SER A 2 55.02 4.97 20.01
CA SER A 2 53.64 4.85 19.54
C SER A 2 52.68 5.39 20.61
N SER A 3 51.94 6.45 20.25
CA SER A 3 50.89 7.03 21.09
C SER A 3 49.86 5.98 21.53
N PRO A 4 49.32 6.02 22.76
CA PRO A 4 48.32 5.05 23.21
C PRO A 4 47.01 5.25 22.45
N VAL A 5 46.59 4.21 21.72
CA VAL A 5 45.27 4.13 21.09
C VAL A 5 44.21 4.03 22.18
N ALA A 6 43.31 5.01 22.26
CA ALA A 6 42.17 4.96 23.16
C ALA A 6 41.23 3.80 22.77
N LYS A 7 40.95 2.91 23.72
CA LYS A 7 39.84 1.94 23.59
C LYS A 7 38.53 2.73 23.49
N ALA A 8 37.58 2.23 22.69
CA ALA A 8 36.27 2.84 22.41
C ALA A 8 35.39 3.14 23.65
N SER A 9 35.86 2.88 24.87
CA SER A 9 35.14 3.12 26.11
C SER A 9 35.27 4.54 26.67
N GLN A 10 35.89 5.50 25.98
CA GLN A 10 36.17 6.84 26.55
C GLN A 10 35.95 8.05 25.61
N LEU A 11 35.29 7.89 24.46
CA LEU A 11 34.86 9.04 23.65
C LEU A 11 33.34 9.23 23.77
N ASN A 12 32.91 10.42 24.19
CA ASN A 12 31.53 10.85 24.44
C ASN A 12 30.63 10.81 23.18
N TYR A 13 30.39 9.63 22.60
CA TYR A 13 29.18 9.40 21.82
C TYR A 13 28.14 8.82 22.77
N SER A 14 26.95 9.43 22.81
CA SER A 14 25.83 8.84 23.52
C SER A 14 25.42 7.55 22.79
N GLU A 15 25.84 6.40 23.32
CA GLU A 15 25.21 5.13 22.97
C GLU A 15 23.70 5.30 23.16
N PHE A 16 22.90 4.97 22.15
CA PHE A 16 21.44 4.97 22.25
C PHE A 16 21.03 3.61 22.81
N PRO A 17 20.69 3.52 24.11
CA PRO A 17 20.34 2.25 24.70
C PRO A 17 19.03 1.73 24.06
N PRO A 18 18.89 0.41 23.89
CA PRO A 18 17.61 -0.17 23.48
C PRO A 18 16.50 0.19 24.47
N ILE A 19 15.24 0.07 24.01
CA ILE A 19 14.05 0.41 24.80
C ILE A 19 14.08 -0.34 26.14
N ASP A 20 14.10 0.42 27.23
CA ASP A 20 14.04 -0.12 28.59
C ASP A 20 12.58 -0.29 29.03
N ASP A 21 12.09 -1.50 28.86
CA ASP A 21 10.78 -2.01 29.29
C ASP A 21 10.91 -3.19 30.26
N LEU A 22 12.04 -3.22 30.98
CA LEU A 22 12.34 -4.19 32.01
C LEU A 22 11.78 -3.71 33.36
N ASP A 23 10.73 -4.36 33.86
CA ASP A 23 9.99 -3.97 35.06
C ASP A 23 10.29 -4.87 36.27
N GLU A 24 11.56 -4.91 36.67
CA GLU A 24 12.05 -5.68 37.82
C GLU A 24 11.28 -5.43 39.13
N ARG A 25 10.67 -4.25 39.26
CA ARG A 25 10.00 -3.80 40.49
C ARG A 25 8.61 -4.40 40.65
N SER A 26 7.85 -4.57 39.57
CA SER A 26 6.48 -5.03 39.68
C SER A 26 6.36 -6.54 39.92
N PHE A 27 7.38 -7.33 39.55
CA PHE A 27 7.41 -8.79 39.78
C PHE A 27 8.57 -9.26 40.68
N GLY A 28 9.29 -8.35 41.34
CA GLY A 28 10.19 -8.67 42.45
C GLY A 28 11.48 -9.41 42.09
N LYS A 29 11.99 -9.25 40.87
CA LYS A 29 13.18 -9.95 40.36
C LYS A 29 14.17 -8.98 39.76
N SER A 30 15.47 -9.12 40.05
CA SER A 30 16.52 -8.24 39.54
C SER A 30 17.58 -9.03 38.78
N TYR A 31 18.02 -8.49 37.65
CA TYR A 31 19.03 -9.07 36.78
C TYR A 31 20.34 -8.29 36.85
N ASN A 32 21.46 -8.95 36.57
CA ASN A 32 22.74 -8.26 36.49
C ASN A 32 22.81 -7.32 35.26
N ALA A 33 23.71 -6.34 35.26
CA ALA A 33 23.76 -5.30 34.22
C ALA A 33 23.90 -5.84 32.79
N GLU A 34 24.69 -6.91 32.58
CA GLU A 34 24.90 -7.50 31.26
C GLU A 34 23.65 -8.26 30.79
N GLU A 35 23.00 -9.00 31.68
CA GLU A 35 21.72 -9.67 31.37
C GLU A 35 20.62 -8.66 31.04
N ARG A 36 20.54 -7.56 31.79
CA ARG A 36 19.59 -6.47 31.52
C ARG A 36 19.79 -5.90 30.11
N ASP A 37 21.03 -5.74 29.69
CA ASP A 37 21.35 -5.23 28.34
C ASP A 37 20.90 -6.21 27.26
N VAL A 38 21.25 -7.50 27.35
CA VAL A 38 20.86 -8.48 26.32
C VAL A 38 19.34 -8.72 26.27
N ARG A 39 18.62 -8.64 27.39
CA ARG A 39 17.15 -8.71 27.40
C ARG A 39 16.53 -7.57 26.60
N LYS A 40 17.03 -6.34 26.79
CA LYS A 40 16.57 -5.16 26.05
C LYS A 40 16.93 -5.25 24.57
N LYS A 41 18.14 -5.70 24.24
CA LYS A 41 18.58 -5.90 22.85
C LYS A 41 17.75 -6.96 22.13
N LEU A 42 17.49 -8.11 22.76
CA LEU A 42 16.68 -9.17 22.18
C LEU A 42 15.22 -8.71 21.99
N ALA A 43 14.63 -8.01 22.97
CA ALA A 43 13.29 -7.45 22.82
C ALA A 43 13.21 -6.39 21.69
N ALA A 44 14.26 -5.58 21.53
CA ALA A 44 14.37 -4.65 20.40
C ALA A 44 14.48 -5.39 19.06
N LEU A 45 15.25 -6.48 19.00
CA LEU A 45 15.38 -7.31 17.80
C LEU A 45 14.03 -7.91 17.37
N TYR A 46 13.24 -8.45 18.31
CA TYR A 46 11.89 -8.93 18.03
C TYR A 46 11.02 -7.87 17.35
N ARG A 47 11.08 -6.62 17.83
CA ARG A 47 10.34 -5.49 17.26
C ARG A 47 10.84 -5.09 15.88
N LEU A 48 12.15 -5.13 15.64
CA LEU A 48 12.73 -4.87 14.32
C LEU A 48 12.28 -5.92 13.30
N VAL A 49 12.32 -7.21 13.66
CA VAL A 49 11.85 -8.31 12.81
C VAL A 49 10.36 -8.15 12.46
N TYR A 50 9.53 -7.77 13.44
CA TYR A 50 8.13 -7.43 13.19
C TYR A 50 7.97 -6.23 12.25
N TYR A 51 8.68 -5.13 12.54
CA TYR A 51 8.60 -3.89 11.77
C TYR A 51 9.00 -4.07 10.29
N LEU A 52 10.03 -4.87 10.04
CA LEU A 52 10.52 -5.18 8.69
C LEU A 52 9.61 -6.18 7.95
N GLY A 53 8.54 -6.64 8.59
CA GLY A 53 7.58 -7.58 8.00
C GLY A 53 8.13 -9.00 7.86
N TRP A 54 9.12 -9.38 8.67
CA TRP A 54 9.78 -10.68 8.60
C TRP A 54 9.19 -11.72 9.56
N SER A 55 8.38 -11.30 10.53
CA SER A 55 7.73 -12.19 11.49
C SER A 55 6.57 -12.98 10.87
N GLU A 56 6.56 -14.30 11.09
CA GLU A 56 5.48 -15.22 10.76
C GLU A 56 4.69 -15.59 12.02
N GLY A 57 3.72 -14.73 12.38
CA GLY A 57 2.86 -14.95 13.55
C GLY A 57 3.67 -15.19 14.82
N ILE A 58 3.55 -16.41 15.38
CA ILE A 58 4.22 -16.85 16.61
C ILE A 58 5.33 -17.91 16.37
N TYR A 59 5.64 -18.23 15.11
CA TYR A 59 6.40 -19.44 14.73
C TYR A 59 7.88 -19.21 14.41
N ASN A 60 8.36 -17.98 14.28
CA ASN A 60 9.80 -17.73 14.15
C ASN A 60 10.50 -17.75 15.51
N HIS A 61 11.83 -17.86 15.52
CA HIS A 61 12.61 -17.99 16.76
C HIS A 61 13.87 -17.10 16.78
N LEU A 62 14.09 -16.42 17.90
CA LEU A 62 15.29 -15.63 18.19
C LEU A 62 15.77 -16.02 19.59
N THR A 63 17.07 -16.22 19.76
CA THR A 63 17.65 -16.46 21.09
C THR A 63 18.93 -15.68 21.30
N VAL A 64 19.22 -15.34 22.56
CA VAL A 64 20.53 -14.80 22.96
C VAL A 64 21.01 -15.48 24.23
N ARG A 65 22.27 -15.91 24.27
CA ARG A 65 22.90 -16.50 25.45
C ARG A 65 22.93 -15.49 26.59
N VAL A 66 22.66 -15.94 27.81
CA VAL A 66 22.76 -15.10 29.01
C VAL A 66 24.24 -14.85 29.32
N PRO A 67 24.70 -13.59 29.41
CA PRO A 67 26.06 -13.26 29.80
C PRO A 67 26.41 -13.88 31.16
N ARG A 68 27.63 -14.39 31.29
CA ARG A 68 28.16 -15.08 32.49
C ARG A 68 27.48 -16.40 32.89
N GLN A 69 26.36 -16.76 32.26
CA GLN A 69 25.64 -18.03 32.45
C GLN A 69 25.52 -18.72 31.09
N LYS A 70 26.65 -19.25 30.61
CA LYS A 70 26.77 -19.74 29.22
C LYS A 70 25.88 -20.94 28.92
N ASP A 71 25.42 -21.62 29.95
CA ASP A 71 24.46 -22.72 29.92
C ASP A 71 23.00 -22.26 29.82
N GLN A 72 22.72 -20.97 29.66
CA GLN A 72 21.37 -20.44 29.53
C GLN A 72 21.21 -19.51 28.32
N PHE A 73 20.01 -19.46 27.75
CA PHE A 73 19.65 -18.48 26.73
C PHE A 73 18.24 -17.91 26.94
N LEU A 74 18.06 -16.69 26.43
CA LEU A 74 16.80 -15.97 26.45
C LEU A 74 15.98 -16.28 25.19
N ILE A 75 14.67 -16.43 25.35
CA ILE A 75 13.71 -16.67 24.27
C ILE A 75 12.34 -16.04 24.58
N GLN A 76 11.56 -15.70 23.55
CA GLN A 76 10.17 -15.30 23.73
C GLN A 76 9.30 -16.41 24.36
N PRO A 77 8.26 -16.04 25.13
CA PRO A 77 7.18 -16.95 25.46
C PRO A 77 6.36 -17.34 24.22
N PHE A 78 5.97 -18.60 24.13
CA PHE A 78 5.11 -19.11 23.08
C PHE A 78 3.69 -18.56 23.22
N GLY A 79 3.13 -18.10 22.10
CA GLY A 79 1.82 -17.45 22.03
C GLY A 79 1.88 -15.92 21.87
N PHE A 80 3.05 -15.31 22.09
CA PHE A 80 3.24 -13.87 21.89
C PHE A 80 3.55 -13.58 20.42
N LEU A 81 2.93 -12.52 19.88
CA LEU A 81 3.41 -11.90 18.66
C LEU A 81 4.71 -11.15 18.94
N TYR A 82 5.56 -11.03 17.92
CA TYR A 82 6.90 -10.42 18.06
C TYR A 82 6.86 -8.96 18.56
N ASN A 83 5.80 -8.21 18.25
CA ASN A 83 5.60 -6.85 18.72
C ASN A 83 5.13 -6.76 20.20
N GLU A 84 4.70 -7.86 20.79
CA GLU A 84 4.26 -7.95 22.20
C GLU A 84 5.41 -8.33 23.14
N VAL A 85 6.51 -8.85 22.60
CA VAL A 85 7.69 -9.23 23.39
C VAL A 85 8.33 -8.00 24.02
N THR A 86 8.63 -8.08 25.32
CA THR A 86 9.32 -7.07 26.13
C THR A 86 10.56 -7.67 26.79
N ALA A 87 11.49 -6.84 27.28
CA ALA A 87 12.64 -7.36 28.04
C ALA A 87 12.19 -8.13 29.30
N SER A 88 11.06 -7.72 29.88
CA SER A 88 10.43 -8.38 31.03
C SER A 88 9.83 -9.74 30.69
N SER A 89 9.24 -9.90 29.51
CA SER A 89 8.54 -11.13 29.16
C SER A 89 9.47 -12.27 28.73
N LEU A 90 10.74 -12.00 28.46
CA LEU A 90 11.69 -13.02 27.99
C LEU A 90 11.93 -14.10 29.05
N LEU A 91 11.89 -15.36 28.60
CA LEU A 91 12.19 -16.54 29.39
C LEU A 91 13.69 -16.82 29.32
N ALA A 92 14.32 -17.25 30.42
CA ALA A 92 15.63 -17.88 30.38
C ALA A 92 15.47 -19.41 30.47
N VAL A 93 16.14 -20.11 29.57
CA VAL A 93 16.04 -21.57 29.40
C VAL A 93 17.44 -22.17 29.50
N ASP A 94 17.56 -23.25 30.25
CA ASP A 94 18.79 -24.03 30.34
C ASP A 94 19.04 -24.79 29.03
N THR A 95 20.21 -24.57 28.44
CA THR A 95 20.64 -25.10 27.13
C THR A 95 20.76 -26.62 27.07
N LYS A 96 20.85 -27.33 28.20
CA LYS A 96 21.05 -28.78 28.24
C LYS A 96 19.76 -29.53 28.56
N THR A 97 19.00 -29.00 29.51
CA THR A 97 17.80 -29.64 30.05
C THR A 97 16.51 -29.13 29.42
N GLY A 98 16.53 -27.93 28.82
CA GLY A 98 15.33 -27.27 28.30
C GLY A 98 14.40 -26.74 29.38
N ASN A 99 14.80 -26.82 30.65
CA ASN A 99 14.01 -26.28 31.75
C ASN A 99 14.02 -24.75 31.70
N ILE A 100 12.85 -24.16 31.94
CA ILE A 100 12.74 -22.71 32.14
C ILE A 100 13.31 -22.41 33.53
N VAL A 101 14.45 -21.74 33.56
CA VAL A 101 15.11 -21.28 34.79
C VAL A 101 14.62 -19.89 35.21
N ASP A 102 14.05 -19.15 34.25
CA ASP A 102 13.37 -17.90 34.50
C ASP A 102 12.16 -17.70 33.58
N HIS A 103 11.01 -17.43 34.20
CA HIS A 103 9.75 -17.14 33.53
C HIS A 103 9.57 -15.67 33.11
N GLY A 104 10.50 -14.79 33.49
CA GLY A 104 10.33 -13.35 33.29
C GLY A 104 9.05 -12.87 33.97
N SER A 105 8.26 -12.08 33.24
CA SER A 105 6.96 -11.55 33.70
C SER A 105 5.74 -12.38 33.26
N THR A 106 5.92 -13.62 32.77
CA THR A 106 4.83 -14.42 32.19
C THR A 106 4.84 -15.86 32.68
N ASN A 107 3.71 -16.57 32.64
CA ASN A 107 3.64 -18.00 32.98
C ASN A 107 3.62 -18.91 31.73
N PHE A 108 3.91 -18.37 30.55
CA PHE A 108 3.90 -19.14 29.31
C PHE A 108 5.20 -19.94 29.16
N GLY A 109 5.11 -21.08 28.46
CA GLY A 109 6.29 -21.85 28.04
C GLY A 109 6.92 -21.29 26.76
N TYR A 110 7.91 -21.99 26.19
CA TYR A 110 8.44 -21.71 24.86
C TYR A 110 8.10 -22.86 23.89
N ILE A 111 8.29 -22.65 22.59
CA ILE A 111 8.04 -23.68 21.57
C ILE A 111 9.24 -24.64 21.45
N ASN A 112 9.01 -25.94 21.61
CA ASN A 112 10.07 -26.95 21.65
C ASN A 112 11.01 -26.91 20.43
N ARG A 113 10.47 -26.66 19.22
CA ARG A 113 11.27 -26.57 17.98
C ARG A 113 12.33 -25.47 18.02
N ALA A 114 12.04 -24.34 18.68
CA ALA A 114 13.02 -23.27 18.88
C ALA A 114 14.19 -23.73 19.74
N TYR A 115 13.90 -24.48 20.80
CA TYR A 115 14.92 -25.00 21.70
C TYR A 115 15.83 -25.99 20.99
N THR A 116 15.30 -26.95 20.24
CA THR A 116 16.08 -27.99 19.55
C THR A 116 17.20 -27.40 18.69
N LEU A 117 16.86 -26.50 17.77
CA LEU A 117 17.84 -25.88 16.87
C LEU A 117 18.81 -24.93 17.61
N HIS A 118 18.27 -24.03 18.44
CA HIS A 118 19.07 -22.97 19.04
C HIS A 118 20.00 -23.50 20.14
N SER A 119 19.55 -24.46 20.94
CA SER A 119 20.39 -25.12 21.95
C SER A 119 21.54 -25.89 21.30
N ALA A 120 21.30 -26.57 20.17
CA ALA A 120 22.35 -27.28 19.43
C ALA A 120 23.48 -26.36 18.96
N VAL A 121 23.11 -25.24 18.31
CA VAL A 121 24.08 -24.24 17.85
C VAL A 121 24.82 -23.61 19.04
N LEU A 122 24.09 -23.16 20.06
CA LEU A 122 24.69 -22.51 21.24
C LEU A 122 25.57 -23.46 22.07
N ASN A 123 25.26 -24.76 22.14
CA ASN A 123 26.09 -25.73 22.84
C ASN A 123 27.37 -26.08 22.06
N SER A 124 27.32 -26.04 20.73
CA SER A 124 28.42 -26.48 19.88
C SER A 124 29.37 -25.34 19.48
N ARG A 125 28.88 -24.10 19.43
CA ARG A 125 29.63 -22.91 18.99
C ARG A 125 29.71 -21.89 20.13
N ALA A 126 30.81 -21.93 20.87
CA ALA A 126 31.06 -21.04 22.01
C ALA A 126 31.27 -19.56 21.63
N ASP A 127 31.56 -19.30 20.36
CA ASP A 127 31.68 -17.97 19.77
C ASP A 127 30.33 -17.34 19.42
N ILE A 128 29.26 -18.14 19.27
CA ILE A 128 27.91 -17.66 18.95
C ILE A 128 27.16 -17.36 20.26
N ASN A 129 26.61 -16.15 20.33
CA ASN A 129 25.72 -15.76 21.43
C ASN A 129 24.30 -15.45 20.96
N CYS A 130 24.06 -15.12 19.70
CA CYS A 130 22.72 -14.85 19.21
C CYS A 130 22.41 -15.70 17.97
N VAL A 131 21.26 -16.35 17.96
CA VAL A 131 20.78 -17.21 16.87
C VAL A 131 19.39 -16.73 16.45
N LEU A 132 19.20 -16.53 15.15
CA LEU A 132 17.96 -16.08 14.53
C LEU A 132 17.54 -17.07 13.45
N HIS A 133 16.28 -17.51 13.50
CA HIS A 133 15.69 -18.40 12.51
C HIS A 133 14.32 -17.89 12.06
N LEU A 134 14.20 -17.57 10.76
CA LEU A 134 13.01 -16.95 10.15
C LEU A 134 12.57 -17.68 8.87
N HIS A 135 11.28 -17.53 8.53
CA HIS A 135 10.62 -18.13 7.35
C HIS A 135 10.09 -17.06 6.40
N ILE A 136 10.98 -16.15 5.96
CA ILE A 136 10.60 -15.05 5.07
C ILE A 136 10.22 -15.63 3.69
N PRO A 137 9.03 -15.30 3.12
CA PRO A 137 8.54 -15.94 1.89
C PRO A 137 9.51 -15.89 0.71
N GLU A 138 10.23 -14.78 0.52
CA GLU A 138 11.23 -14.63 -0.52
C GLU A 138 12.42 -15.57 -0.32
N VAL A 139 12.82 -15.82 0.93
CA VAL A 139 13.90 -16.75 1.27
C VAL A 139 13.46 -18.19 1.08
N VAL A 140 12.23 -18.52 1.48
CA VAL A 140 11.63 -19.85 1.24
C VAL A 140 11.56 -20.13 -0.27
N ALA A 141 11.15 -19.15 -1.06
CA ALA A 141 11.12 -19.29 -2.51
C ALA A 141 12.51 -19.59 -3.11
N ILE A 142 13.54 -18.83 -2.72
CA ILE A 142 14.93 -19.07 -3.18
C ILE A 142 15.48 -20.41 -2.69
N SER A 143 15.24 -20.76 -1.43
CA SER A 143 15.73 -22.02 -0.85
C SER A 143 15.08 -23.26 -1.47
N SER A 144 13.96 -23.08 -2.17
CA SER A 144 13.24 -24.11 -2.92
C SER A 144 13.71 -24.26 -4.38
N LEU A 145 14.59 -23.38 -4.85
CA LEU A 145 15.14 -23.47 -6.22
C LEU A 145 16.23 -24.55 -6.32
N LYS A 146 16.32 -25.17 -7.50
CA LYS A 146 17.39 -26.14 -7.82
C LYS A 146 18.79 -25.54 -7.62
N ASN A 147 18.97 -24.30 -8.06
CA ASN A 147 20.23 -23.56 -7.91
C ASN A 147 20.37 -22.85 -6.54
N GLY A 148 19.31 -22.85 -5.71
CA GLY A 148 19.35 -22.34 -4.34
C GLY A 148 19.87 -20.89 -4.21
N TYR A 149 20.68 -20.66 -3.18
CA TYR A 149 21.38 -19.40 -2.92
C TYR A 149 22.55 -19.19 -3.90
N ILE A 150 22.65 -17.98 -4.48
CA ILE A 150 23.71 -17.64 -5.44
C ILE A 150 24.41 -16.35 -4.96
N PRO A 151 25.70 -16.39 -4.56
CA PRO A 151 26.39 -15.25 -3.95
C PRO A 151 26.88 -14.19 -4.96
N PHE A 152 25.98 -13.61 -5.74
CA PHE A 152 26.35 -12.72 -6.86
C PHE A 152 26.59 -11.23 -6.51
N SER A 153 26.27 -10.78 -5.30
CA SER A 153 26.28 -9.35 -4.95
C SER A 153 27.29 -9.01 -3.86
N GLN A 154 27.62 -7.72 -3.73
CA GLN A 154 28.43 -7.23 -2.62
C GLN A 154 27.81 -7.58 -1.26
N HIS A 155 26.48 -7.61 -1.17
CA HIS A 155 25.77 -8.00 0.05
C HIS A 155 26.05 -9.46 0.43
N SER A 156 26.07 -10.40 -0.54
CA SER A 156 26.48 -11.79 -0.26
C SER A 156 27.93 -11.88 0.20
N ALA A 157 28.82 -11.04 -0.35
CA ALA A 157 30.21 -10.99 0.10
C ALA A 157 30.37 -10.51 1.55
N ILE A 158 29.53 -9.56 1.98
CA ILE A 158 29.51 -9.08 3.37
C ILE A 158 28.98 -10.14 4.34
N VAL A 159 27.92 -10.87 3.93
CA VAL A 159 27.37 -11.98 4.73
C VAL A 159 28.41 -13.07 4.94
N GLY A 160 29.25 -13.31 3.91
CA GLY A 160 30.28 -14.34 3.90
C GLY A 160 29.76 -15.69 3.43
N PRO A 161 30.53 -16.76 3.65
CA PRO A 161 30.12 -18.11 3.27
C PRO A 161 28.79 -18.51 3.94
N VAL A 162 27.89 -19.08 3.14
CA VAL A 162 26.56 -19.51 3.58
C VAL A 162 26.44 -21.02 3.40
N SER A 163 26.19 -21.75 4.49
CA SER A 163 25.94 -23.19 4.43
C SER A 163 24.58 -23.50 3.81
N ILE A 164 24.44 -24.67 3.18
CA ILE A 164 23.16 -25.15 2.66
C ILE A 164 22.84 -26.47 3.33
N TYR A 165 21.70 -26.54 4.00
CA TYR A 165 21.19 -27.75 4.65
C TYR A 165 19.94 -28.23 3.92
N ASP A 166 19.94 -29.50 3.52
CA ASP A 166 18.78 -30.13 2.88
C ASP A 166 17.69 -30.43 3.93
N PHE A 167 16.43 -30.21 3.54
CA PHE A 167 15.28 -30.37 4.43
C PHE A 167 15.10 -31.83 4.85
N GLN A 168 15.22 -32.13 6.16
CA GLN A 168 15.00 -33.49 6.70
C GLN A 168 13.75 -33.60 7.59
N GLY A 169 12.96 -32.52 7.73
CA GLY A 169 11.72 -32.52 8.50
C GLY A 169 11.60 -31.29 9.40
N VAL A 170 10.81 -31.44 10.48
CA VAL A 170 10.41 -30.32 11.33
C VAL A 170 11.23 -30.25 12.63
N LEU A 171 12.57 -30.25 12.57
CA LEU A 171 13.49 -29.87 13.68
C LEU A 171 13.06 -30.32 15.10
N VAL A 172 12.68 -31.59 15.26
CA VAL A 172 12.25 -32.16 16.56
C VAL A 172 13.11 -33.34 17.01
N ASN A 173 13.94 -33.88 16.12
CA ASN A 173 14.84 -34.98 16.45
C ASN A 173 16.20 -34.43 16.89
N LEU A 174 16.72 -34.88 18.03
CA LEU A 174 18.04 -34.52 18.53
C LEU A 174 19.17 -35.04 17.64
N ASP A 175 18.95 -36.12 16.88
CA ASP A 175 19.93 -36.60 15.90
C ASP A 175 20.11 -35.61 14.73
N GLU A 176 19.06 -34.85 14.40
CA GLU A 176 19.09 -33.80 13.36
C GLU A 176 19.92 -32.59 13.81
N CYS A 177 20.00 -32.33 15.13
CA CYS A 177 20.82 -31.25 15.68
C CYS A 177 22.30 -31.38 15.35
N LYS A 178 22.83 -32.62 15.37
CA LYS A 178 24.23 -32.89 15.06
C LYS A 178 24.53 -32.57 13.59
N ALA A 179 23.68 -33.04 12.68
CA ALA A 179 23.81 -32.78 11.24
C ALA A 179 23.74 -31.28 10.92
N ILE A 180 22.86 -30.54 11.61
CA ILE A 180 22.72 -29.09 11.44
C ILE A 180 23.98 -28.35 11.91
N VAL A 181 24.52 -28.70 13.08
CA VAL A 181 25.76 -28.10 13.60
C VAL A 181 26.94 -28.42 12.68
N GLU A 182 27.06 -29.66 12.22
CA GLU A 182 28.09 -30.08 11.27
C GLU A 182 27.99 -29.30 9.95
N THR A 183 26.77 -29.11 9.43
CA THR A 183 26.52 -28.37 8.18
C THR A 183 26.77 -26.87 8.34
N LEU A 184 26.39 -26.29 9.49
CA LEU A 184 26.70 -24.89 9.79
C LEU A 184 28.21 -24.66 9.86
N GLY A 185 28.97 -25.63 10.39
CA GLY A 185 30.43 -25.58 10.44
C GLY A 185 30.94 -24.32 11.12
N GLN A 186 31.77 -23.55 10.42
CA GLN A 186 32.30 -22.25 10.88
C GLN A 186 31.53 -21.05 10.33
N ASN A 187 30.50 -21.28 9.52
CA ASN A 187 29.72 -20.22 8.90
C ASN A 187 28.75 -19.59 9.91
N ASN A 188 28.33 -18.36 9.60
CA ASN A 188 27.40 -17.58 10.42
C ASN A 188 26.02 -17.43 9.78
N ALA A 189 25.81 -18.04 8.62
CA ALA A 189 24.53 -18.09 7.93
C ALA A 189 24.35 -19.45 7.26
N MET A 190 23.11 -19.96 7.28
CA MET A 190 22.76 -21.22 6.64
C MET A 190 21.36 -21.13 6.04
N ILE A 191 21.21 -21.55 4.79
CA ILE A 191 19.93 -21.72 4.13
C ILE A 191 19.41 -23.14 4.39
N LEU A 192 18.19 -23.23 4.90
CA LEU A 192 17.46 -24.49 5.03
C LEU A 192 16.58 -24.63 3.79
N ARG A 193 16.87 -25.61 2.93
CA ARG A 193 16.10 -25.80 1.69
C ARG A 193 14.62 -25.99 2.02
N ASN A 194 13.74 -25.43 1.20
CA ASN A 194 12.28 -25.48 1.34
C ASN A 194 11.70 -24.94 2.67
N HIS A 195 12.50 -24.33 3.55
CA HIS A 195 12.08 -24.00 4.92
C HIS A 195 12.36 -22.54 5.31
N GLY A 196 13.60 -22.10 5.22
CA GLY A 196 13.98 -20.77 5.72
C GLY A 196 15.47 -20.64 5.85
N PHE A 197 15.93 -19.91 6.86
CA PHE A 197 17.36 -19.70 7.08
C PHE A 197 17.68 -19.47 8.54
N VAL A 198 18.95 -19.69 8.90
CA VAL A 198 19.50 -19.48 10.23
C VAL A 198 20.67 -18.50 10.11
N VAL A 199 20.70 -17.49 10.97
CA VAL A 199 21.83 -16.55 11.09
C VAL A 199 22.31 -16.53 12.53
N CYS A 200 23.62 -16.54 12.69
CA CYS A 200 24.31 -16.55 13.96
C CYS A 200 25.28 -15.36 14.06
N GLY A 201 25.57 -14.95 15.29
CA GLY A 201 26.51 -13.87 15.56
C GLY A 201 27.00 -13.85 17.01
N LYS A 202 28.10 -13.13 17.23
CA LYS A 202 28.70 -12.93 18.56
C LYS A 202 27.87 -11.98 19.42
N THR A 203 27.13 -11.09 18.78
CA THR A 203 26.27 -10.08 19.39
C THR A 203 24.90 -10.04 18.69
N VAL A 204 23.91 -9.40 19.33
CA VAL A 204 22.56 -9.24 18.73
C VAL A 204 22.63 -8.34 17.49
N GLU A 205 23.49 -7.34 17.57
CA GLU A 205 23.80 -6.33 16.56
C GLU A 205 24.35 -6.98 15.28
N GLU A 206 25.37 -7.83 15.42
CA GLU A 206 25.95 -8.59 14.32
C GLU A 206 24.90 -9.49 13.66
N THR A 207 24.16 -10.27 14.46
CA THR A 207 23.14 -11.19 13.95
C THR A 207 22.06 -10.46 13.16
N PHE A 208 21.60 -9.31 13.66
CA PHE A 208 20.59 -8.50 13.00
C PHE A 208 21.07 -7.95 11.65
N ILE A 209 22.25 -7.33 11.61
CA ILE A 209 22.76 -6.71 10.39
C ILE A 209 23.12 -7.75 9.35
N ARG A 210 23.71 -8.87 9.74
CA ARG A 210 23.95 -10.01 8.85
C ARG A 210 22.64 -10.53 8.26
N THR A 211 21.59 -10.64 9.07
CA THR A 211 20.24 -11.01 8.62
C THR A 211 19.69 -9.99 7.61
N TYR A 212 19.79 -8.70 7.92
CA TYR A 212 19.30 -7.63 7.04
C TYR A 212 19.95 -7.66 5.66
N ILE A 213 21.27 -7.79 5.62
CA ILE A 213 22.05 -7.85 4.38
C ILE A 213 21.71 -9.13 3.60
N LEU A 214 21.59 -10.29 4.27
CA LEU A 214 21.21 -11.55 3.64
C LEU A 214 19.81 -11.48 3.00
N VAL A 215 18.83 -10.96 3.72
CA VAL A 215 17.46 -10.81 3.20
C VAL A 215 17.43 -9.85 2.01
N TYR A 216 18.20 -8.75 2.07
CA TYR A 216 18.31 -7.81 0.97
C TYR A 216 18.89 -8.47 -0.29
N HIS A 217 19.97 -9.26 -0.12
CA HIS A 217 20.55 -10.06 -1.20
C HIS A 217 19.54 -11.06 -1.80
N LEU A 218 18.84 -11.82 -0.96
CA LEU A 218 17.88 -12.83 -1.41
C LEU A 218 16.68 -12.22 -2.14
N LYS A 219 16.23 -11.03 -1.73
CA LYS A 219 15.22 -10.25 -2.48
C LYS A 219 15.70 -9.84 -3.86
N ALA A 220 16.95 -9.41 -3.98
CA ALA A 220 17.56 -9.12 -5.27
C ALA A 220 17.65 -10.38 -6.14
N GLN A 221 18.04 -11.53 -5.56
CA GLN A 221 18.05 -12.81 -6.28
C GLN A 221 16.66 -13.20 -6.80
N ALA A 222 15.62 -13.05 -5.97
CA ALA A 222 14.24 -13.35 -6.36
C ALA A 222 13.74 -12.43 -7.49
N ALA A 223 14.15 -11.15 -7.48
CA ALA A 223 13.86 -10.22 -8.56
C ALA A 223 14.52 -10.65 -9.89
N ILE A 224 15.78 -11.10 -9.85
CA ILE A 224 16.50 -11.59 -11.05
C ILE A 224 15.82 -12.84 -11.62
N ALA A 225 15.41 -13.78 -10.78
CA ALA A 225 14.70 -14.99 -11.20
C ALA A 225 13.38 -14.68 -11.96
N GLY A 226 12.77 -13.51 -11.73
CA GLY A 226 11.59 -13.04 -12.45
C GLY A 226 11.87 -12.30 -13.76
N VAL A 227 13.13 -11.97 -14.07
CA VAL A 227 13.51 -11.03 -15.15
C VAL A 227 14.35 -11.67 -16.27
N SER A 228 15.04 -12.80 -16.07
CA SER A 228 15.81 -13.39 -17.19
C SER A 228 16.08 -14.90 -17.11
N LYS A 229 16.25 -15.53 -18.29
CA LYS A 229 16.90 -16.85 -18.48
C LYS A 229 18.43 -16.75 -18.59
N GLN A 230 19.02 -15.59 -18.29
CA GLN A 230 20.46 -15.37 -18.42
C GLN A 230 21.21 -15.90 -17.19
N GLU A 231 22.45 -16.33 -17.40
CA GLU A 231 23.32 -16.78 -16.32
C GLU A 231 23.74 -15.60 -15.43
N ILE A 232 23.72 -15.82 -14.11
CA ILE A 232 24.11 -14.81 -13.14
C ILE A 232 25.64 -14.79 -13.03
N ILE A 233 26.24 -13.62 -13.25
CA ILE A 233 27.68 -13.42 -13.05
C ILE A 233 27.95 -13.40 -11.54
N VAL A 234 28.72 -14.38 -11.07
CA VAL A 234 29.13 -14.50 -9.67
C VAL A 234 30.55 -13.94 -9.52
N PRO A 235 30.82 -13.03 -8.57
CA PRO A 235 32.17 -12.58 -8.27
C PRO A 235 33.11 -13.74 -7.93
N ASN A 236 34.40 -13.60 -8.21
CA ASN A 236 35.37 -14.62 -7.82
C ASN A 236 35.44 -14.78 -6.28
N GLU A 237 35.78 -15.98 -5.83
CA GLU A 237 35.76 -16.35 -4.41
C GLU A 237 36.80 -15.55 -3.59
N GLU A 238 37.96 -15.25 -4.18
CA GLU A 238 39.04 -14.52 -3.52
C GLU A 238 38.62 -13.09 -3.15
N SER A 239 38.05 -12.35 -4.09
CA SER A 239 37.55 -10.98 -3.89
C SER A 239 36.41 -10.94 -2.88
N THR A 240 35.57 -11.98 -2.90
CA THR A 240 34.48 -12.16 -1.95
C THR A 240 35.01 -12.38 -0.53
N LEU A 241 36.05 -13.23 -0.38
CA LEU A 241 36.66 -13.53 0.90
C LEU A 241 37.45 -12.34 1.48
N VAL A 242 38.13 -11.56 0.63
CA VAL A 242 38.79 -10.30 1.04
C VAL A 242 37.75 -9.32 1.58
N SER A 243 36.66 -9.10 0.83
CA SER A 243 35.56 -8.21 1.26
C SER A 243 34.96 -8.65 2.59
N TYR A 244 34.71 -9.95 2.75
CA TYR A 244 34.21 -10.52 4.01
C TYR A 244 35.18 -10.25 5.17
N LYS A 245 36.48 -10.51 4.99
CA LYS A 245 37.50 -10.34 6.03
C LYS A 245 37.66 -8.88 6.43
N GLU A 246 37.75 -7.95 5.49
CA GLU A 246 37.93 -6.52 5.77
C GLU A 246 36.73 -5.93 6.52
N ILE A 247 35.52 -6.27 6.08
CA ILE A 247 34.28 -5.74 6.67
C ILE A 247 34.00 -6.34 8.05
N ASN A 248 34.26 -7.64 8.23
CA ASN A 248 34.06 -8.31 9.51
C ASN A 248 35.23 -8.11 10.49
N ALA A 249 36.36 -7.51 10.06
CA ALA A 249 37.46 -7.12 10.95
C ALA A 249 37.12 -5.90 11.83
N GLY A 250 35.99 -5.21 11.59
CA GLY A 250 35.51 -4.13 12.47
C GLY A 250 36.33 -2.84 12.38
N GLU A 251 36.93 -2.56 11.22
CA GLU A 251 37.73 -1.34 11.00
C GLU A 251 36.96 -0.23 10.27
N TYR A 252 35.64 -0.09 10.52
CA TYR A 252 34.90 1.06 10.02
C TYR A 252 35.34 2.31 10.79
N SER A 253 36.06 3.19 10.10
CA SER A 253 36.48 4.48 10.62
C SER A 253 35.59 5.61 10.12
N GLY A 254 34.90 6.25 11.06
CA GLY A 254 34.41 7.61 10.91
C GLY A 254 35.42 8.61 11.48
N TRP A 255 35.37 9.84 10.98
CA TRP A 255 36.10 10.96 11.56
C TRP A 255 35.19 11.67 12.55
N THR A 256 35.66 11.89 13.78
CA THR A 256 35.06 12.89 14.67
C THR A 256 35.44 14.29 14.21
N GLU A 257 34.79 15.31 14.75
CA GLU A 257 35.19 16.70 14.52
C GLU A 257 36.57 17.05 15.11
N SER A 258 37.02 16.26 16.10
CA SER A 258 38.40 16.29 16.62
C SER A 258 39.41 15.56 15.71
N GLY A 259 38.97 14.93 14.61
CA GLY A 259 39.83 14.14 13.72
C GLY A 259 40.24 12.78 14.27
N GLU A 260 39.62 12.31 15.36
CA GLU A 260 39.91 11.01 15.98
C GLU A 260 39.21 9.88 15.23
N LYS A 261 39.93 8.77 15.06
CA LYS A 261 39.46 7.58 14.34
C LYS A 261 38.70 6.67 15.30
N ILE A 262 37.37 6.64 15.22
CA ILE A 262 36.54 5.70 15.99
C ILE A 262 36.46 4.38 15.24
N ARG A 263 36.62 3.26 15.95
CA ARG A 263 36.43 1.90 15.40
C ARG A 263 35.13 1.31 15.94
N TRP A 264 34.30 0.78 15.04
CA TRP A 264 33.06 0.08 15.36
C TRP A 264 33.16 -1.39 14.95
N ASN A 265 32.71 -2.31 15.81
CA ASN A 265 32.59 -3.71 15.38
C ASN A 265 31.46 -3.84 14.34
N PHE A 266 31.51 -4.92 13.57
CA PHE A 266 30.54 -5.19 12.51
C PHE A 266 29.10 -5.18 13.06
N GLY A 267 28.28 -4.30 12.49
CA GLY A 267 26.86 -4.13 12.84
C GLY A 267 26.57 -3.21 14.04
N GLU A 268 27.56 -2.79 14.84
CA GLU A 268 27.32 -1.92 16.00
C GLU A 268 26.85 -0.53 15.58
N LEU A 269 27.51 0.08 14.60
CA LEU A 269 27.15 1.41 14.12
C LEU A 269 25.73 1.43 13.52
N ASP A 270 25.41 0.42 12.71
CA ASP A 270 24.07 0.24 12.15
C ASP A 270 23.04 0.02 13.26
N TRP A 271 23.35 -0.82 14.25
CA TRP A 271 22.47 -1.07 15.39
C TRP A 271 22.12 0.22 16.13
N GLN A 272 23.10 1.10 16.37
CA GLN A 272 22.85 2.41 16.96
C GLN A 272 21.85 3.24 16.12
N ALA A 273 21.94 3.17 14.79
CA ALA A 273 20.96 3.81 13.91
C ALA A 273 19.56 3.19 14.02
N TRP A 274 19.47 1.87 14.13
CA TRP A 274 18.20 1.16 14.32
C TRP A 274 17.59 1.37 15.71
N MET A 275 18.40 1.55 16.76
CA MET A 275 17.91 1.92 18.09
C MET A 275 17.33 3.34 18.09
N ARG A 276 18.00 4.30 17.45
CA ARG A 276 17.42 5.64 17.21
C ARG A 276 16.11 5.57 16.44
N PHE A 277 16.00 4.67 15.47
CA PHE A 277 14.77 4.45 14.74
C PHE A 277 13.64 3.91 15.63
N LEU A 278 13.89 2.87 16.42
CA LEU A 278 12.91 2.31 17.36
C LEU A 278 12.45 3.32 18.43
N ASP A 279 13.39 4.09 18.99
CA ASP A 279 13.07 5.12 20.00
C ASP A 279 12.12 6.20 19.44
N ARG A 280 12.33 6.60 18.18
CA ARG A 280 11.42 7.51 17.47
C ARG A 280 10.05 6.89 17.25
N LEU A 281 9.96 5.60 16.92
CA LEU A 281 8.67 4.93 16.78
C LEU A 281 7.89 4.92 18.09
N VAL A 282 8.55 4.61 19.22
CA VAL A 282 7.90 4.65 20.56
C VAL A 282 7.46 6.07 20.90
N SER A 283 8.28 7.07 20.60
CA SER A 283 7.95 8.48 20.82
C SER A 283 6.73 8.92 20.00
N ILE A 284 6.66 8.55 18.71
CA ILE A 284 5.53 8.87 17.82
C ILE A 284 4.24 8.19 18.30
N LEU A 285 4.32 6.92 18.72
CA LEU A 285 3.15 6.18 19.23
C LEU A 285 2.68 6.71 20.59
N PHE A 286 3.60 7.17 21.46
CA PHE A 286 3.26 7.80 22.73
C PHE A 286 2.64 9.19 22.52
N TYR A 287 3.15 9.99 21.58
CA TYR A 287 2.54 11.27 21.19
C TYR A 287 1.17 11.07 20.54
N ALA A 288 1.00 10.04 19.70
CA ALA A 288 -0.32 9.68 19.15
C ALA A 288 -1.30 9.31 20.26
N ARG A 289 -0.89 8.53 21.28
CA ARG A 289 -1.71 8.20 22.46
C ARG A 289 -1.99 9.40 23.38
N LEU A 290 -1.07 10.36 23.49
CA LEU A 290 -1.30 11.60 24.24
C LEU A 290 -2.30 12.51 23.52
N LEU A 291 -2.26 12.56 22.19
CA LEU A 291 -3.21 13.31 21.36
C LEU A 291 -4.60 12.64 21.33
N GLU A 292 -4.69 11.30 21.36
CA GLU A 292 -5.95 10.57 21.51
C GLU A 292 -6.62 10.76 22.89
N ASN A 293 -5.83 11.04 23.95
CA ASN A 293 -6.35 11.25 25.31
C ASN A 293 -6.67 12.72 25.63
N ALA A 294 -6.52 13.65 24.68
CA ALA A 294 -6.76 15.07 24.89
C ALA A 294 -8.25 15.50 24.75
N GLU A 295 -9.14 14.61 24.30
CA GLU A 295 -10.57 14.93 24.09
C GLU A 295 -11.53 13.86 24.66
N PHE A 296 -11.52 13.57 25.97
CA PHE A 296 -12.68 12.93 26.64
C PHE A 296 -12.69 13.20 28.16
N PRO A 297 -13.66 13.96 28.71
CA PRO A 297 -13.87 14.06 30.14
C PRO A 297 -14.94 13.05 30.57
N TYR A 298 -14.62 11.75 30.60
CA TYR A 298 -15.44 10.77 31.33
C TYR A 298 -14.56 9.69 31.98
N PHE A 299 -14.48 9.78 33.31
CA PHE A 299 -13.92 8.76 34.18
C PHE A 299 -14.88 7.58 34.28
N GLY A 300 -14.39 6.37 33.96
CA GLY A 300 -15.06 5.09 34.24
C GLY A 300 -14.12 4.17 35.00
N PHE A 301 -14.46 3.86 36.25
CA PHE A 301 -13.79 2.84 37.05
C PHE A 301 -14.17 1.45 36.50
N CYS A 302 -13.19 0.60 36.23
CA CYS A 302 -13.42 -0.84 36.00
C CYS A 302 -12.78 -1.61 37.17
N MET A 303 -13.62 -2.32 37.94
CA MET A 303 -13.21 -3.26 38.99
C MET A 303 -12.95 -4.62 38.37
N ASP A 304 -11.95 -5.36 38.87
CA ASP A 304 -11.79 -6.78 38.59
C ASP A 304 -12.63 -7.63 39.56
N GLY A 305 -12.88 -8.90 39.19
CA GLY A 305 -13.77 -9.84 39.90
C GLY A 305 -13.35 -10.24 41.32
N LEU A 306 -12.39 -9.54 41.93
CA LEU A 306 -11.96 -9.69 43.33
C LEU A 306 -11.87 -8.35 44.08
N GLY A 307 -12.33 -7.25 43.48
CA GLY A 307 -12.51 -5.97 44.17
C GLY A 307 -11.21 -5.25 44.57
N ARG A 308 -10.12 -5.35 43.79
CA ARG A 308 -8.87 -4.61 44.06
C ARG A 308 -8.52 -3.66 42.92
N THR A 309 -8.25 -2.41 43.24
CA THR A 309 -7.83 -1.39 42.28
C THR A 309 -6.35 -1.55 41.91
N VAL A 310 -6.03 -2.00 40.69
CA VAL A 310 -4.64 -2.10 40.19
C VAL A 310 -4.18 -0.77 39.57
N ARG A 311 -3.22 -0.09 40.20
CA ARG A 311 -2.63 1.19 39.74
C ARG A 311 -1.54 0.98 38.67
N VAL A 312 -1.89 0.99 37.38
CA VAL A 312 -0.91 1.04 36.25
C VAL A 312 -0.44 2.48 35.97
N ARG A 313 -0.17 3.29 37.01
CA ARG A 313 0.19 4.72 36.85
C ARG A 313 1.59 5.08 37.34
N LYS A 314 2.32 4.16 37.99
CA LYS A 314 3.57 4.49 38.71
C LYS A 314 4.88 4.24 37.96
N MET A 315 4.88 3.54 36.82
CA MET A 315 6.13 3.24 36.12
C MET A 315 6.55 4.30 35.09
N VAL A 316 5.57 4.89 34.39
CA VAL A 316 5.81 5.90 33.34
C VAL A 316 6.10 7.30 33.94
N CYS A 317 5.48 7.67 35.07
CA CYS A 317 5.73 8.96 35.73
C CYS A 317 7.11 9.06 36.41
N ARG A 318 7.66 7.94 36.92
CA ARG A 318 8.98 7.92 37.61
C ARG A 318 10.15 8.25 36.67
N ARG A 319 10.01 7.96 35.37
CA ARG A 319 11.04 8.26 34.36
C ARG A 319 11.10 9.75 34.03
N PHE A 320 9.99 10.49 34.19
CA PHE A 320 9.93 11.94 33.96
C PHE A 320 10.40 12.75 35.18
N GLU A 321 10.14 12.29 36.41
CA GLU A 321 10.66 12.95 37.62
C GLU A 321 12.18 12.84 37.73
N ASN A 322 12.76 11.66 37.43
CA ASN A 322 14.21 11.50 37.39
C ASN A 322 14.85 12.33 36.26
N ARG A 323 14.19 12.46 35.09
CA ARG A 323 14.67 13.33 33.99
C ARG A 323 14.63 14.82 34.35
N LYS A 324 13.59 15.29 35.05
CA LYS A 324 13.51 16.69 35.51
C LYS A 324 14.61 17.04 36.51
N LEU A 325 15.00 16.10 37.36
CA LEU A 325 16.09 16.27 38.33
C LEU A 325 17.47 16.22 37.68
N THR A 326 17.69 15.34 36.70
CA THR A 326 18.96 15.28 35.96
C THR A 326 19.13 16.49 35.03
N LEU A 327 18.07 16.92 34.32
CA LEU A 327 18.10 18.07 33.42
C LEU A 327 18.23 19.40 34.18
N ARG A 328 17.72 19.53 35.42
CA ARG A 328 17.97 20.71 36.26
C ARG A 328 19.42 20.81 36.74
N LYS A 329 20.05 19.68 37.08
CA LYS A 329 21.47 19.66 37.48
C LYS A 329 22.43 19.93 36.33
N VAL A 330 22.05 19.56 35.10
CA VAL A 330 22.82 19.88 33.88
C VAL A 330 22.58 21.33 33.46
N ALA A 331 21.35 21.85 33.57
CA ALA A 331 21.03 23.24 33.22
C ALA A 331 21.63 24.31 34.16
N GLU A 332 22.06 23.93 35.37
CA GLU A 332 22.77 24.82 36.30
C GLU A 332 24.29 24.85 36.07
N GLN A 333 24.84 23.98 35.21
CA GLN A 333 26.29 23.91 34.91
C GLN A 333 26.68 24.44 33.52
N ASP A 334 25.73 24.59 32.59
CA ASP A 334 25.99 25.00 31.20
C ASP A 334 25.47 26.42 30.87
N GLN A 335 25.75 27.40 31.74
CA GLN A 335 25.74 28.82 31.36
C GLN A 335 27.15 29.20 30.88
N GLU A 336 27.47 28.82 29.65
CA GLU A 336 28.51 29.36 28.77
C GLU A 336 28.88 28.27 27.77
N VAL A 337 28.53 28.48 26.51
CA VAL A 337 29.20 28.04 25.27
C VAL A 337 28.13 27.98 24.16
N GLU A 338 28.41 28.79 23.15
CA GLU A 338 27.61 29.08 21.98
C GLU A 338 27.38 27.87 21.06
N ASP A 339 26.23 27.94 20.39
CA ASP A 339 25.82 27.39 19.08
C ASP A 339 26.58 26.23 18.40
N GLU A 340 25.75 25.31 17.89
CA GLU A 340 25.98 24.26 16.88
C GLU A 340 26.47 22.87 17.32
N LYS A 341 25.53 21.90 17.38
CA LYS A 341 25.41 20.76 16.41
C LYS A 341 24.28 19.78 16.78
N PHE A 342 23.23 19.73 15.93
CA PHE A 342 21.97 19.00 16.14
C PHE A 342 21.89 17.63 15.40
N ASP A 343 21.29 16.62 16.05
CA ASP A 343 20.95 15.24 15.58
C ASP A 343 20.24 15.24 14.21
N PRO A 344 20.58 14.40 13.20
CA PRO A 344 20.02 14.45 11.84
C PRO A 344 18.49 14.30 11.69
N VAL A 345 17.77 13.75 12.65
CA VAL A 345 16.29 13.66 12.58
C VAL A 345 15.59 14.56 13.57
N PHE A 346 16.27 14.97 14.63
CA PHE A 346 15.88 16.20 15.30
C PHE A 346 16.02 17.35 14.31
N LYS A 347 17.16 17.47 13.60
CA LYS A 347 17.35 18.28 12.41
C LYS A 347 16.28 17.99 11.37
N ARG A 348 15.95 16.77 10.95
CA ARG A 348 14.85 16.60 9.95
C ARG A 348 13.44 16.98 10.44
N GLN A 349 13.08 16.79 11.72
CA GLN A 349 11.76 17.18 12.28
C GLN A 349 11.70 18.64 12.73
N GLN A 350 12.81 19.16 13.24
CA GLN A 350 13.07 20.57 13.49
C GLN A 350 13.20 21.30 12.16
N ASP A 351 13.81 20.74 11.13
CA ASP A 351 13.85 21.23 9.75
C ASP A 351 12.45 21.18 9.18
N LEU A 352 11.65 20.12 9.37
CA LEU A 352 10.25 20.11 8.92
C LEU A 352 9.38 21.11 9.69
N GLY A 353 9.60 21.25 11.00
CA GLY A 353 8.89 22.20 11.88
C GLY A 353 9.32 23.64 11.64
N GLU A 354 10.60 23.88 11.37
CA GLU A 354 11.20 25.15 10.98
C GLU A 354 10.84 25.49 9.54
N MET A 355 10.87 24.54 8.61
CA MET A 355 10.38 24.72 7.24
C MET A 355 8.91 25.06 7.28
N TYR A 356 8.12 24.41 8.14
CA TYR A 356 6.71 24.75 8.32
C TYR A 356 6.56 26.13 8.96
N ALA A 357 7.33 26.48 9.99
CA ALA A 357 7.29 27.79 10.64
C ALA A 357 7.77 28.93 9.71
N LYS A 358 8.76 28.68 8.87
CA LYS A 358 9.32 29.60 7.85
C LYS A 358 8.45 29.67 6.60
N ALA A 359 7.62 28.64 6.34
CA ALA A 359 6.69 28.62 5.23
C ALA A 359 5.60 29.68 5.39
N LYS A 360 5.09 30.16 4.25
CA LYS A 360 4.01 31.14 4.23
C LYS A 360 2.74 30.54 4.84
N HIS A 361 1.98 31.37 5.55
CA HIS A 361 0.74 30.95 6.21
C HIS A 361 -0.28 30.37 5.21
N PHE A 362 -1.10 29.42 5.67
CA PHE A 362 -2.14 28.75 4.86
C PHE A 362 -3.06 29.73 4.11
N ASP A 363 -3.43 30.85 4.74
CA ASP A 363 -4.31 31.83 4.11
C ASP A 363 -3.66 32.62 2.96
N SER A 364 -2.33 32.58 2.88
CA SER A 364 -1.56 33.18 1.79
C SER A 364 -1.46 32.30 0.54
N ILE A 365 -1.97 31.06 0.58
CA ILE A 365 -2.04 30.21 -0.61
C ILE A 365 -2.86 30.94 -1.69
N PRO A 366 -2.31 31.12 -2.91
CA PRO A 366 -2.98 31.84 -4.00
C PRO A 366 -4.34 31.24 -4.36
N GLY A 367 -5.25 32.07 -4.84
CA GLY A 367 -6.55 31.62 -5.32
C GLY A 367 -7.47 32.75 -5.73
N PRO A 368 -8.62 32.41 -6.37
CA PRO A 368 -9.62 33.39 -6.75
C PRO A 368 -10.20 34.12 -5.54
N LYS A 369 -10.54 35.39 -5.75
CA LYS A 369 -11.22 36.21 -4.75
C LYS A 369 -12.51 35.52 -4.29
N GLN A 370 -12.70 35.44 -2.98
CA GLN A 370 -13.83 34.75 -2.37
C GLN A 370 -14.96 35.73 -2.12
N TRP A 371 -16.20 35.34 -2.46
CA TRP A 371 -17.38 36.08 -2.05
C TRP A 371 -17.71 35.79 -0.58
N PRO A 372 -18.28 36.76 0.17
CA PRO A 372 -18.75 36.52 1.52
C PRO A 372 -19.72 35.32 1.56
N ILE A 373 -19.56 34.45 2.57
CA ILE A 373 -20.40 33.26 2.86
C ILE A 373 -20.28 32.13 1.82
N VAL A 374 -20.44 32.41 0.52
CA VAL A 374 -20.48 31.39 -0.55
C VAL A 374 -19.11 31.05 -1.14
N GLY A 375 -18.08 31.85 -0.86
CA GLY A 375 -16.71 31.63 -1.35
C GLY A 375 -16.61 31.73 -2.87
N ASN A 376 -16.04 30.72 -3.51
CA ASN A 376 -15.84 30.62 -4.97
C ASN A 376 -16.97 29.86 -5.68
N LEU A 377 -18.04 29.47 -4.98
CA LEU A 377 -19.14 28.70 -5.57
C LEU A 377 -19.79 29.43 -6.78
N LEU A 378 -19.82 30.76 -6.75
CA LEU A 378 -20.44 31.56 -7.81
C LEU A 378 -19.67 31.50 -9.13
N ASP A 379 -18.35 31.26 -9.10
CA ASP A 379 -17.51 31.13 -10.29
C ASP A 379 -17.98 29.98 -11.20
N TYR A 380 -18.63 28.97 -10.61
CA TYR A 380 -19.12 27.76 -11.27
C TYR A 380 -20.63 27.79 -11.55
N ARG A 381 -21.33 28.87 -11.24
CA ARG A 381 -22.79 28.98 -11.41
C ARG A 381 -23.20 30.13 -12.30
N ILE A 382 -22.71 31.33 -11.97
CA ILE A 382 -23.02 32.58 -12.69
C ILE A 382 -21.75 33.25 -13.21
N GLY A 383 -20.59 32.76 -12.81
CA GLY A 383 -19.29 33.21 -13.27
C GLY A 383 -18.87 32.55 -14.59
N PRO A 384 -17.55 32.56 -14.88
CA PRO A 384 -17.03 32.18 -16.20
C PRO A 384 -17.07 30.67 -16.48
N PHE A 385 -17.35 29.84 -15.47
CA PHE A 385 -17.37 28.38 -15.61
C PHE A 385 -18.75 27.82 -15.27
N SER A 386 -19.12 26.75 -15.98
CA SER A 386 -20.21 25.87 -15.57
C SER A 386 -19.66 24.71 -14.73
N PRO A 387 -20.50 24.01 -13.93
CA PRO A 387 -20.06 22.82 -13.20
C PRO A 387 -19.49 21.74 -14.13
N GLN A 388 -20.02 21.64 -15.35
CA GLN A 388 -19.58 20.70 -16.38
C GLN A 388 -18.18 21.05 -16.92
N ALA A 389 -17.79 22.32 -16.89
CA ALA A 389 -16.48 22.78 -17.33
C ALA A 389 -15.43 22.82 -16.19
N TYR A 390 -15.68 22.16 -15.06
CA TYR A 390 -14.80 22.20 -13.88
C TYR A 390 -13.32 21.85 -14.19
N HIS A 391 -13.07 20.84 -15.02
CA HIS A 391 -11.71 20.48 -15.46
C HIS A 391 -10.98 21.60 -16.22
N ARG A 392 -11.73 22.45 -16.94
CA ARG A 392 -11.18 23.65 -17.61
C ARG A 392 -10.89 24.75 -16.60
N ALA A 393 -11.76 24.92 -15.61
CA ALA A 393 -11.53 25.83 -14.50
C ALA A 393 -10.25 25.46 -13.73
N LEU A 394 -10.01 24.17 -13.46
CA LEU A 394 -8.77 23.70 -12.83
C LEU A 394 -7.51 24.06 -13.67
N CYS A 395 -7.60 23.97 -14.99
CA CYS A 395 -6.52 24.43 -15.88
C CYS A 395 -6.32 25.95 -15.79
N ASP A 396 -7.40 26.73 -15.78
CA ASP A 396 -7.37 28.19 -15.60
C ASP A 396 -6.76 28.57 -14.23
N ARG A 397 -7.14 27.87 -13.16
CA ARG A 397 -6.59 28.06 -11.81
C ARG A 397 -5.09 27.85 -11.79
N TYR A 398 -4.62 26.75 -12.36
CA TYR A 398 -3.20 26.49 -12.47
C TYR A 398 -2.47 27.57 -13.26
N GLN A 399 -3.03 28.01 -14.39
CA GLN A 399 -2.41 29.05 -15.23
C GLN A 399 -2.31 30.40 -14.53
N LYS A 400 -3.33 30.80 -13.76
CA LYS A 400 -3.39 32.12 -13.09
C LYS A 400 -2.65 32.16 -11.76
N TYR A 401 -2.75 31.09 -10.97
CA TYR A 401 -2.33 31.08 -9.57
C TYR A 401 -1.15 30.14 -9.31
N GLY A 402 -0.78 29.30 -10.27
CA GLY A 402 0.37 28.43 -10.20
C GLY A 402 0.09 27.03 -9.62
N PRO A 403 1.12 26.34 -9.10
CA PRO A 403 1.07 24.92 -8.76
C PRO A 403 0.25 24.53 -7.53
N LEU A 404 -0.12 25.50 -6.69
CA LEU A 404 -0.92 25.29 -5.48
C LEU A 404 -1.98 26.39 -5.38
N VAL A 405 -3.25 25.99 -5.32
CA VAL A 405 -4.39 26.94 -5.35
C VAL A 405 -5.39 26.62 -4.26
N ARG A 406 -5.92 27.64 -3.58
CA ARG A 406 -6.93 27.49 -2.54
C ARG A 406 -8.27 28.06 -3.00
N GLU A 407 -9.31 27.23 -2.88
CA GLU A 407 -10.71 27.64 -3.11
C GLU A 407 -11.59 27.31 -1.90
N ASN A 408 -12.74 27.98 -1.81
CA ASN A 408 -13.71 27.79 -0.75
C ASN A 408 -15.10 27.60 -1.36
N PHE A 409 -15.70 26.43 -1.19
CA PHE A 409 -17.05 26.13 -1.67
C PHE A 409 -18.03 26.19 -0.49
N ALA A 410 -18.57 27.37 -0.20
CA ALA A 410 -19.54 27.60 0.89
C ALA A 410 -19.11 26.98 2.24
N GLY A 411 -17.88 27.27 2.68
CA GLY A 411 -17.30 26.77 3.93
C GLY A 411 -16.37 25.57 3.74
N ARG A 412 -16.46 24.86 2.61
CA ARG A 412 -15.53 23.77 2.25
C ARG A 412 -14.26 24.35 1.64
N LYS A 413 -13.24 24.57 2.46
CA LYS A 413 -11.90 24.97 2.00
C LYS A 413 -11.20 23.77 1.36
N VAL A 414 -10.73 23.94 0.13
CA VAL A 414 -10.01 22.93 -0.65
C VAL A 414 -8.71 23.52 -1.17
N VAL A 415 -7.64 22.73 -1.15
CA VAL A 415 -6.37 23.07 -1.78
C VAL A 415 -6.14 22.17 -2.99
N HIS A 416 -6.10 22.77 -4.17
CA HIS A 416 -5.77 22.11 -5.42
C HIS A 416 -4.25 22.05 -5.59
N VAL A 417 -3.73 20.84 -5.74
CA VAL A 417 -2.31 20.53 -5.89
C VAL A 417 -2.07 20.09 -7.32
N PHE A 418 -1.25 20.83 -8.07
CA PHE A 418 -0.95 20.52 -9.47
C PHE A 418 0.49 20.03 -9.69
N ASP A 419 1.38 20.20 -8.72
CA ASP A 419 2.77 19.76 -8.83
C ASP A 419 2.90 18.26 -8.51
N PRO A 420 3.48 17.44 -9.41
CA PRO A 420 3.74 16.03 -9.13
C PRO A 420 4.64 15.78 -7.91
N ASP A 421 5.56 16.71 -7.57
CA ASP A 421 6.41 16.60 -6.38
C ASP A 421 5.61 16.77 -5.08
N ASP A 422 4.64 17.68 -5.06
CA ASP A 422 3.72 17.81 -3.92
C ASP A 422 2.80 16.61 -3.81
N ALA A 423 2.32 16.06 -4.93
CA ALA A 423 1.57 14.81 -4.93
C ALA A 423 2.37 13.68 -4.29
N ARG A 424 3.68 13.56 -4.61
CA ARG A 424 4.60 12.63 -3.96
C ARG A 424 4.69 12.87 -2.45
N ILE A 425 4.87 14.11 -2.01
CA ILE A 425 4.93 14.47 -0.57
C ILE A 425 3.65 14.02 0.14
N ILE A 426 2.49 14.30 -0.44
CA ILE A 426 1.19 13.91 0.13
C ILE A 426 1.10 12.39 0.26
N TYR A 427 1.35 11.64 -0.83
CA TYR A 427 1.28 10.18 -0.78
C TYR A 427 2.30 9.54 0.17
N GLN A 428 3.50 10.11 0.30
CA GLN A 428 4.53 9.63 1.23
C GLN A 428 4.21 9.95 2.69
N SER A 429 3.38 10.98 2.95
CA SER A 429 2.97 11.34 4.31
C SER A 429 1.92 10.40 4.91
N GLU A 430 1.21 9.67 4.04
CA GLU A 430 0.09 8.79 4.39
C GLU A 430 0.54 7.56 5.18
N GLY A 431 -0.32 7.15 6.11
CA GLY A 431 -0.18 5.88 6.82
C GLY A 431 -1.01 4.77 6.18
N LYS A 432 -1.33 3.77 6.99
CA LYS A 432 -2.15 2.62 6.59
C LYS A 432 -3.63 2.98 6.35
N THR A 433 -4.11 4.06 6.96
CA THR A 433 -5.52 4.49 6.99
C THR A 433 -5.71 5.91 6.45
N PRO A 434 -5.35 6.18 5.17
CA PRO A 434 -5.51 7.48 4.56
C PRO A 434 -6.97 7.94 4.53
N TYR A 435 -7.17 9.22 4.84
CA TYR A 435 -8.50 9.86 4.82
C TYR A 435 -8.74 10.52 3.47
N VAL A 436 -9.97 10.38 2.98
CA VAL A 436 -10.44 11.04 1.75
C VAL A 436 -11.69 11.84 2.03
N VAL A 437 -11.85 12.94 1.31
CA VAL A 437 -13.15 13.60 1.17
C VAL A 437 -14.08 12.59 0.46
N PRO A 438 -15.30 12.36 0.96
CA PRO A 438 -16.25 11.47 0.30
C PRO A 438 -16.38 11.82 -1.19
N LEU A 439 -16.17 10.83 -2.07
CA LEU A 439 -16.17 11.02 -3.52
C LEU A 439 -17.52 11.59 -4.00
N GLN A 440 -18.61 11.11 -3.38
CA GLN A 440 -19.98 11.59 -3.56
C GLN A 440 -20.60 11.82 -2.17
N GLU A 441 -20.58 13.06 -1.70
CA GLU A 441 -21.22 13.44 -0.43
C GLU A 441 -22.73 13.09 -0.41
N THR A 442 -23.38 13.16 -1.55
CA THR A 442 -24.77 12.75 -1.76
C THR A 442 -24.99 11.26 -1.49
N ALA A 443 -24.09 10.39 -1.92
CA ALA A 443 -24.15 8.95 -1.64
C ALA A 443 -23.95 8.66 -0.14
N LEU A 444 -23.04 9.41 0.52
CA LEU A 444 -22.89 9.35 1.98
C LEU A 444 -24.20 9.74 2.69
N MET A 445 -24.82 10.85 2.29
CA MET A 445 -26.09 11.31 2.85
C MET A 445 -27.22 10.31 2.61
N TYR A 446 -27.32 9.72 1.41
CA TYR A 446 -28.32 8.72 1.08
C TYR A 446 -28.17 7.46 1.93
N ARG A 447 -26.93 6.93 2.05
CA ARG A 447 -26.65 5.75 2.86
C ARG A 447 -26.96 5.97 4.33
N ASN A 448 -26.62 7.15 4.88
CA ASN A 448 -27.02 7.53 6.24
C ASN A 448 -28.54 7.59 6.40
N LEU A 449 -29.25 8.18 5.43
CA LEU A 449 -30.73 8.24 5.43
C LEU A 449 -31.36 6.85 5.44
N ARG A 450 -30.76 5.89 4.73
CA ARG A 450 -31.22 4.50 4.66
C ARG A 450 -30.59 3.58 5.73
N LYS A 451 -29.76 4.13 6.62
CA LYS A 451 -28.98 3.39 7.64
C LYS A 451 -28.15 2.24 7.07
N LEU A 452 -27.53 2.49 5.91
CA LEU A 452 -26.67 1.53 5.21
C LEU A 452 -25.19 1.76 5.55
N SER A 453 -24.40 0.69 5.50
CA SER A 453 -22.92 0.77 5.52
C SER A 453 -22.40 1.75 4.45
N LEU A 454 -21.40 2.55 4.82
CA LEU A 454 -20.83 3.58 3.94
C LEU A 454 -19.95 3.01 2.82
N GLY A 455 -19.53 1.76 2.94
CA GLY A 455 -18.71 1.05 1.95
C GLY A 455 -17.30 1.60 1.75
N LEU A 456 -16.57 0.98 0.82
CA LEU A 456 -15.15 1.27 0.55
C LEU A 456 -14.89 2.70 0.06
N GLY A 457 -15.87 3.32 -0.61
CA GLY A 457 -15.72 4.65 -1.21
C GLY A 457 -15.84 5.80 -0.20
N ASN A 458 -16.76 5.70 0.77
CA ASN A 458 -17.13 6.82 1.65
C ASN A 458 -16.69 6.64 3.11
N MET A 459 -16.23 5.45 3.49
CA MET A 459 -15.72 5.18 4.84
C MET A 459 -14.27 5.64 5.01
N ASN A 460 -13.85 6.03 6.21
CA ASN A 460 -12.47 6.43 6.53
C ASN A 460 -11.95 5.71 7.77
N GLY A 461 -10.67 5.87 8.09
CA GLY A 461 -10.07 5.32 9.31
C GLY A 461 -10.01 3.79 9.36
N GLU A 462 -10.08 3.24 10.56
CA GLU A 462 -9.96 1.81 10.82
C GLU A 462 -11.11 0.99 10.21
N GLU A 463 -12.33 1.52 10.22
CA GLU A 463 -13.49 0.82 9.61
C GLU A 463 -13.30 0.66 8.10
N TRP A 464 -12.80 1.69 7.41
CA TRP A 464 -12.45 1.52 6.00
C TRP A 464 -11.36 0.46 5.82
N TYR A 465 -10.34 0.47 6.68
CA TYR A 465 -9.25 -0.50 6.60
C TYR A 465 -9.75 -1.93 6.85
N ARG A 466 -10.72 -2.12 7.76
CA ARG A 466 -11.42 -3.40 7.99
C ARG A 466 -12.08 -3.91 6.72
N LEU A 467 -12.78 -3.06 5.96
CA LEU A 467 -13.34 -3.46 4.67
C LEU A 467 -12.22 -3.73 3.64
N LYS A 468 -11.28 -2.79 3.50
CA LYS A 468 -10.21 -2.84 2.49
C LYS A 468 -9.34 -4.08 2.61
N LYS A 469 -8.90 -4.43 3.83
CA LYS A 469 -8.00 -5.57 4.08
C LYS A 469 -8.63 -6.90 3.65
N ASN A 470 -9.95 -7.03 3.75
CA ASN A 470 -10.69 -8.25 3.43
C ASN A 470 -10.95 -8.41 1.92
N VAL A 471 -11.17 -7.29 1.20
CA VAL A 471 -11.45 -7.33 -0.25
C VAL A 471 -10.20 -7.30 -1.12
N GLN A 472 -9.10 -6.69 -0.65
CA GLN A 472 -7.94 -6.38 -1.50
C GLN A 472 -7.27 -7.61 -2.13
N GLN A 473 -7.33 -8.78 -1.46
CA GLN A 473 -6.72 -9.99 -1.99
C GLN A 473 -7.47 -10.48 -3.23
N ALA A 474 -8.80 -10.41 -3.26
CA ALA A 474 -9.59 -10.81 -4.42
C ALA A 474 -9.50 -9.81 -5.57
N MET A 475 -9.38 -8.51 -5.26
CA MET A 475 -9.51 -7.44 -6.26
C MET A 475 -8.20 -6.89 -6.82
N LEU A 476 -7.10 -6.94 -6.06
CA LEU A 476 -5.84 -6.30 -6.46
C LEU A 476 -4.69 -7.27 -6.72
N ARG A 477 -4.79 -8.53 -6.26
CA ARG A 477 -3.78 -9.55 -6.57
C ARG A 477 -3.99 -10.03 -8.00
N PRO A 478 -2.97 -9.95 -8.89
CA PRO A 478 -3.11 -10.36 -10.27
C PRO A 478 -3.69 -11.77 -10.43
N ARG A 479 -3.15 -12.76 -9.70
CA ARG A 479 -3.62 -14.16 -9.74
C ARG A 479 -5.12 -14.32 -9.43
N SER A 480 -5.67 -13.50 -8.54
CA SER A 480 -7.08 -13.59 -8.17
C SER A 480 -7.99 -12.99 -9.24
N VAL A 481 -7.57 -11.88 -9.84
CA VAL A 481 -8.33 -11.20 -10.90
C VAL A 481 -8.34 -12.02 -12.20
N PHE A 482 -7.23 -12.70 -12.48
CA PHE A 482 -7.10 -13.56 -13.65
C PHE A 482 -8.06 -14.75 -13.69
N ALA A 483 -8.57 -15.18 -12.54
CA ALA A 483 -9.58 -16.25 -12.48
C ALA A 483 -10.89 -15.86 -13.18
N TYR A 484 -11.13 -14.57 -13.42
CA TYR A 484 -12.35 -14.08 -14.05
C TYR A 484 -12.24 -13.87 -15.57
N ILE A 485 -11.03 -14.00 -16.16
CA ILE A 485 -10.79 -13.67 -17.58
C ILE A 485 -11.79 -14.36 -18.50
N SER A 486 -11.99 -15.68 -18.34
CA SER A 486 -12.90 -16.43 -19.21
C SER A 486 -14.34 -15.92 -19.13
N MET A 487 -14.80 -15.50 -17.96
CA MET A 487 -16.17 -15.01 -17.75
C MET A 487 -16.39 -13.66 -18.42
N VAL A 488 -15.44 -12.72 -18.28
CA VAL A 488 -15.54 -11.40 -18.91
C VAL A 488 -15.19 -11.44 -20.41
N GLU A 489 -14.40 -12.41 -20.85
CA GLU A 489 -14.16 -12.68 -22.27
C GLU A 489 -15.45 -13.05 -23.00
N GLU A 490 -16.25 -13.96 -22.45
CA GLU A 490 -17.56 -14.33 -23.01
C GLU A 490 -18.49 -13.12 -23.13
N VAL A 491 -18.49 -12.23 -22.12
CA VAL A 491 -19.26 -10.97 -22.19
C VAL A 491 -18.74 -10.03 -23.28
N ALA A 492 -17.43 -9.96 -23.49
CA ALA A 492 -16.84 -9.16 -24.56
C ALA A 492 -17.13 -9.71 -25.96
N GLU A 493 -17.18 -11.04 -26.12
CA GLU A 493 -17.59 -11.70 -27.36
C GLU A 493 -19.05 -11.39 -27.69
N ASP A 494 -19.94 -11.55 -26.72
CA ASP A 494 -21.36 -11.19 -26.87
C ASP A 494 -21.54 -9.71 -27.20
N PHE A 495 -20.71 -8.84 -26.61
CA PHE A 495 -20.73 -7.41 -26.93
C PHE A 495 -20.29 -7.13 -28.37
N VAL A 496 -19.26 -7.81 -28.86
CA VAL A 496 -18.79 -7.69 -30.24
C VAL A 496 -19.85 -8.17 -31.23
N ASP A 497 -20.57 -9.23 -30.91
CA ASP A 497 -21.71 -9.70 -31.70
C ASP A 497 -22.90 -8.74 -31.65
N TYR A 498 -23.15 -8.13 -30.48
CA TYR A 498 -24.15 -7.07 -30.33
C TYR A 498 -23.81 -5.86 -31.20
N LEU A 499 -22.55 -5.38 -31.20
CA LEU A 499 -22.09 -4.30 -32.08
C LEU A 499 -22.20 -4.71 -33.56
N SER A 500 -21.89 -5.97 -33.90
CA SER A 500 -22.02 -6.51 -35.26
C SER A 500 -23.45 -6.40 -35.78
N LYS A 501 -24.45 -6.62 -34.92
CA LYS A 501 -25.87 -6.46 -35.27
C LYS A 501 -26.27 -4.99 -35.34
N LYS A 502 -25.90 -4.18 -34.34
CA LYS A 502 -26.26 -2.76 -34.25
C LYS A 502 -25.78 -1.95 -35.44
N ARG A 503 -24.55 -2.16 -35.89
CA ARG A 503 -24.00 -1.44 -37.06
C ARG A 503 -24.74 -1.73 -38.37
N LEU A 504 -25.42 -2.88 -38.50
CA LEU A 504 -26.18 -3.22 -39.72
C LEU A 504 -27.42 -2.35 -39.90
N SER A 505 -27.80 -1.58 -38.88
CA SER A 505 -28.85 -0.57 -39.00
C SER A 505 -28.43 0.64 -39.86
N SER A 506 -27.14 0.75 -40.22
CA SER A 506 -26.63 1.80 -41.10
C SER A 506 -25.73 1.24 -42.20
N THR A 507 -25.78 1.82 -43.40
CA THR A 507 -24.96 1.40 -44.55
C THR A 507 -23.47 1.72 -44.38
N ASP A 508 -23.14 2.72 -43.57
CA ASP A 508 -21.77 3.13 -43.24
C ASP A 508 -21.24 2.48 -41.95
N GLY A 509 -22.01 1.59 -41.33
CA GLY A 509 -21.65 0.92 -40.08
C GLY A 509 -21.69 1.81 -38.85
N LYS A 510 -22.37 2.96 -38.90
CA LYS A 510 -22.58 3.84 -37.74
C LYS A 510 -23.39 3.18 -36.63
N ILE A 511 -23.00 3.49 -35.39
CA ILE A 511 -23.75 3.14 -34.17
C ILE A 511 -24.02 4.44 -33.40
N PRO A 512 -25.21 5.06 -33.57
CA PRO A 512 -25.55 6.30 -32.87
C PRO A 512 -25.51 6.11 -31.34
N ASP A 513 -26.19 5.09 -30.83
CA ASP A 513 -26.34 4.82 -29.40
C ASP A 513 -25.12 4.11 -28.75
N LEU A 514 -23.89 4.36 -29.23
CA LEU A 514 -22.68 3.67 -28.76
C LEU A 514 -22.51 3.78 -27.24
N LYS A 515 -22.83 4.94 -26.65
CA LYS A 515 -22.74 5.15 -25.20
C LYS A 515 -23.60 4.15 -24.43
N THR A 516 -24.84 3.92 -24.87
CA THR A 516 -25.75 2.94 -24.26
C THR A 516 -25.26 1.52 -24.49
N CYS A 517 -24.75 1.20 -25.68
CA CYS A 517 -24.17 -0.11 -26.00
C CYS A 517 -23.01 -0.46 -25.07
N VAL A 518 -22.06 0.47 -24.89
CA VAL A 518 -20.90 0.29 -24.01
C VAL A 518 -21.31 0.23 -22.53
N ALA A 519 -22.31 1.01 -22.12
CA ALA A 519 -22.85 0.93 -20.76
C ALA A 519 -23.52 -0.43 -20.47
N LYS A 520 -24.24 -1.01 -21.44
CA LYS A 520 -24.80 -2.38 -21.35
C LYS A 520 -23.70 -3.43 -21.20
N TRP A 521 -22.59 -3.29 -21.93
CA TRP A 521 -21.42 -4.15 -21.75
C TRP A 521 -20.81 -4.05 -20.35
N SER A 522 -20.61 -2.82 -19.85
CA SER A 522 -20.06 -2.61 -18.52
C SER A 522 -20.98 -3.14 -17.42
N LEU A 523 -22.31 -3.04 -17.60
CA LEU A 523 -23.30 -3.60 -16.67
C LEU A 523 -23.23 -5.12 -16.64
N GLU A 524 -23.19 -5.77 -17.81
CA GLU A 524 -23.09 -7.23 -17.94
C GLU A 524 -21.77 -7.75 -17.36
N SER A 525 -20.65 -7.10 -17.67
CA SER A 525 -19.32 -7.47 -17.17
C SER A 525 -19.28 -7.37 -15.64
N SER A 526 -19.76 -6.26 -15.08
CA SER A 526 -19.79 -6.07 -13.62
C SER A 526 -20.71 -7.07 -12.93
N SER A 527 -21.84 -7.44 -13.57
CA SER A 527 -22.73 -8.48 -13.05
C SER A 527 -22.04 -9.85 -13.02
N MET A 528 -21.30 -10.19 -14.07
CA MET A 528 -20.53 -11.42 -14.12
C MET A 528 -19.41 -11.46 -13.08
N LEU A 529 -18.70 -10.36 -12.88
CA LEU A 529 -17.63 -10.29 -11.89
C LEU A 529 -18.13 -10.40 -10.45
N VAL A 530 -19.23 -9.73 -10.13
CA VAL A 530 -19.71 -9.58 -8.75
C VAL A 530 -20.69 -10.68 -8.34
N PHE A 531 -21.59 -11.06 -9.26
CA PHE A 531 -22.70 -11.97 -9.00
C PHE A 531 -22.60 -13.29 -9.76
N GLU A 532 -21.60 -13.46 -10.65
CA GLU A 532 -21.47 -14.62 -11.54
C GLU A 532 -22.79 -14.94 -12.26
N LYS A 533 -23.44 -13.88 -12.72
CA LYS A 533 -24.75 -13.94 -13.34
C LYS A 533 -24.78 -13.12 -14.61
N ARG A 534 -25.15 -13.80 -15.70
CA ARG A 534 -25.57 -13.16 -16.95
C ARG A 534 -26.95 -12.54 -16.72
N ILE A 535 -27.04 -11.22 -16.80
CA ILE A 535 -28.31 -10.49 -16.68
C ILE A 535 -28.94 -10.21 -18.04
N GLY A 536 -28.23 -10.53 -19.13
CA GLY A 536 -28.78 -10.48 -20.49
C GLY A 536 -28.92 -9.07 -21.03
N SER A 537 -28.02 -8.15 -20.67
CA SER A 537 -28.08 -6.72 -21.03
C SER A 537 -28.11 -6.44 -22.54
N PHE A 538 -27.78 -7.43 -23.38
CA PHE A 538 -27.80 -7.35 -24.85
C PHE A 538 -29.06 -7.94 -25.49
N LYS A 539 -29.97 -8.51 -24.70
CA LYS A 539 -31.20 -9.16 -25.20
C LYS A 539 -32.39 -8.20 -25.16
N ASP A 540 -33.25 -8.29 -26.16
CA ASP A 540 -34.40 -7.40 -26.33
C ASP A 540 -35.40 -7.45 -25.15
N ASP A 541 -35.53 -8.60 -24.47
CA ASP A 541 -36.43 -8.78 -23.34
C ASP A 541 -35.94 -8.12 -22.03
N GLN A 542 -34.61 -7.96 -21.89
CA GLN A 542 -33.97 -7.32 -20.73
C GLN A 542 -33.52 -5.88 -21.01
N ASP A 543 -33.72 -5.41 -22.24
CA ASP A 543 -33.23 -4.13 -22.73
C ASP A 543 -33.70 -2.95 -21.87
N LYS A 544 -35.00 -2.94 -21.54
CA LYS A 544 -35.61 -1.91 -20.68
C LYS A 544 -35.06 -1.91 -19.25
N PHE A 545 -34.77 -3.09 -18.71
CA PHE A 545 -34.19 -3.20 -17.37
C PHE A 545 -32.76 -2.64 -17.36
N ALA A 546 -31.93 -3.07 -18.31
CA ALA A 546 -30.55 -2.59 -18.44
C ALA A 546 -30.51 -1.06 -18.64
N GLU A 547 -31.35 -0.52 -19.53
CA GLU A 547 -31.45 0.92 -19.76
C GLU A 547 -31.87 1.68 -18.51
N LYS A 548 -32.83 1.16 -17.74
CA LYS A 548 -33.28 1.82 -16.51
C LYS A 548 -32.22 1.82 -15.41
N MET A 549 -31.42 0.76 -15.31
CA MET A 549 -30.26 0.69 -14.41
C MET A 549 -29.19 1.72 -14.81
N ILE A 550 -28.87 1.81 -16.11
CA ILE A 550 -27.91 2.78 -16.67
C ILE A 550 -28.40 4.22 -16.46
N GLU A 551 -29.68 4.49 -16.72
CA GLU A 551 -30.29 5.81 -16.52
C GLU A 551 -30.24 6.21 -15.04
N SER A 552 -30.63 5.32 -14.13
CA SER A 552 -30.62 5.58 -12.68
C SER A 552 -29.21 5.90 -12.18
N ASN A 553 -28.22 5.11 -12.58
CA ASN A 553 -26.82 5.37 -12.22
C ASN A 553 -26.27 6.67 -12.82
N SER A 554 -26.66 6.99 -14.06
CA SER A 554 -26.30 8.28 -14.69
C SER A 554 -26.90 9.46 -13.93
N VAL A 555 -28.17 9.36 -13.53
CA VAL A 555 -28.84 10.40 -12.73
C VAL A 555 -28.16 10.59 -11.37
N MET A 556 -27.74 9.50 -10.72
CA MET A 556 -26.98 9.55 -9.45
C MET A 556 -25.68 10.37 -9.61
N PHE A 557 -24.86 10.06 -10.62
CA PHE A 557 -23.59 10.76 -10.85
C PHE A 557 -23.79 12.22 -11.32
N ASP A 558 -24.73 12.47 -12.23
CA ASP A 558 -25.03 13.81 -12.76
C ASP A 558 -25.50 14.75 -11.64
N LEU A 559 -26.48 14.31 -10.85
CA LEU A 559 -27.01 15.11 -9.75
C LEU A 559 -26.00 15.27 -8.62
N SER A 560 -25.17 14.26 -8.33
CA SER A 560 -24.09 14.38 -7.35
C SER A 560 -23.08 15.47 -7.74
N GLY A 561 -22.68 15.52 -9.00
CA GLY A 561 -21.77 16.53 -9.54
C GLY A 561 -22.39 17.93 -9.49
N LEU A 562 -23.66 18.06 -9.86
CA LEU A 562 -24.39 19.33 -9.79
C LEU A 562 -24.59 19.83 -8.34
N LEU A 563 -24.87 18.92 -7.40
CA LEU A 563 -25.07 19.26 -5.99
C LEU A 563 -23.77 19.67 -5.30
N LYS A 564 -22.60 19.11 -5.70
CA LYS A 564 -21.27 19.56 -5.25
C LYS A 564 -21.06 21.07 -5.43
N PHE A 565 -21.56 21.63 -6.54
CA PHE A 565 -21.46 23.07 -6.86
C PHE A 565 -22.76 23.85 -6.57
N SER A 566 -23.68 23.29 -5.78
CA SER A 566 -24.92 23.95 -5.38
C SER A 566 -24.82 24.57 -3.98
N ILE A 567 -25.66 25.56 -3.70
CA ILE A 567 -25.84 26.04 -2.32
C ILE A 567 -26.39 24.85 -1.51
N PRO A 568 -25.82 24.51 -0.34
CA PRO A 568 -26.06 23.24 0.36
C PRO A 568 -27.43 23.15 1.06
N ILE A 569 -28.47 23.81 0.54
CA ILE A 569 -29.85 23.77 1.05
C ILE A 569 -30.38 22.33 1.12
N TYR A 570 -30.00 21.49 0.15
CA TYR A 570 -30.38 20.07 0.10
C TYR A 570 -29.89 19.24 1.30
N LYS A 571 -28.88 19.72 2.04
CA LYS A 571 -28.37 19.06 3.25
C LYS A 571 -29.30 19.21 4.45
N TYR A 572 -30.06 20.30 4.48
CA TYR A 572 -30.95 20.64 5.58
C TYR A 572 -32.42 20.41 5.23
N LEU A 573 -32.79 20.57 3.95
CA LEU A 573 -34.15 20.45 3.45
C LEU A 573 -34.25 19.27 2.47
N PRO A 574 -34.68 18.07 2.92
CA PRO A 574 -34.73 16.86 2.09
C PRO A 574 -35.84 16.89 1.02
N PHE A 575 -36.57 18.00 0.89
CA PHE A 575 -37.65 18.16 -0.08
C PHE A 575 -37.24 18.87 -1.38
N THR A 576 -35.96 19.24 -1.53
CA THR A 576 -35.52 19.85 -2.80
C THR A 576 -35.72 18.88 -3.99
N PRO A 577 -36.20 19.36 -5.15
CA PRO A 577 -36.52 18.48 -6.29
C PRO A 577 -35.33 17.63 -6.77
N LYS A 578 -34.12 18.21 -6.81
CA LYS A 578 -32.90 17.50 -7.21
C LYS A 578 -32.53 16.39 -6.23
N TRP A 579 -32.62 16.64 -4.92
CA TRP A 579 -32.36 15.61 -3.91
C TRP A 579 -33.39 14.48 -3.99
N ARG A 580 -34.69 14.79 -4.09
CA ARG A 580 -35.74 13.78 -4.25
C ARG A 580 -35.54 12.91 -5.50
N ARG A 581 -35.14 13.52 -6.62
CA ARG A 581 -34.83 12.77 -7.85
C ARG A 581 -33.61 11.87 -7.69
N LEU A 582 -32.56 12.34 -7.01
CA LEU A 582 -31.38 11.52 -6.68
C LEU A 582 -31.77 10.34 -5.80
N VAL A 583 -32.51 10.57 -4.71
CA VAL A 583 -32.98 9.52 -3.80
C VAL A 583 -33.82 8.47 -4.55
N LYS A 584 -34.71 8.88 -5.45
CA LYS A 584 -35.51 7.95 -6.26
C LYS A 584 -34.65 7.10 -7.20
N ALA A 585 -33.58 7.67 -7.77
CA ALA A 585 -32.65 6.94 -8.62
C ALA A 585 -31.79 5.95 -7.81
N GLU A 586 -31.29 6.38 -6.64
CA GLU A 586 -30.56 5.51 -5.70
C GLU A 586 -31.47 4.35 -5.22
N ASP A 587 -32.71 4.63 -4.81
CA ASP A 587 -33.66 3.61 -4.36
C ASP A 587 -33.90 2.56 -5.47
N TYR A 588 -34.20 3.00 -6.70
CA TYR A 588 -34.37 2.09 -7.82
C TYR A 588 -33.12 1.23 -8.04
N PHE A 589 -31.94 1.85 -8.11
CA PHE A 589 -30.70 1.13 -8.36
C PHE A 589 -30.37 0.13 -7.25
N TYR A 590 -30.49 0.54 -5.98
CA TYR A 590 -30.15 -0.28 -4.82
C TYR A 590 -31.11 -1.46 -4.68
N ASP A 591 -32.42 -1.24 -4.84
CA ASP A 591 -33.42 -2.31 -4.74
C ASP A 591 -33.17 -3.42 -5.76
N HIS A 592 -32.84 -3.08 -7.01
CA HIS A 592 -32.60 -4.08 -8.05
C HIS A 592 -31.27 -4.80 -7.86
N VAL A 593 -30.23 -4.11 -7.39
CA VAL A 593 -28.97 -4.77 -7.02
C VAL A 593 -29.17 -5.68 -5.80
N LYS A 594 -30.04 -5.30 -4.87
CA LYS A 594 -30.39 -6.14 -3.71
C LYS A 594 -31.07 -7.44 -4.13
N ILE A 595 -31.92 -7.41 -5.16
CA ILE A 595 -32.51 -8.61 -5.75
C ILE A 595 -31.42 -9.53 -6.30
N LEU A 596 -30.51 -9.01 -7.13
CA LEU A 596 -29.38 -9.79 -7.68
C LEU A 596 -28.51 -10.39 -6.57
N PHE A 597 -28.22 -9.61 -5.53
CA PHE A 597 -27.45 -10.06 -4.38
C PHE A 597 -28.16 -11.21 -3.64
N ASN A 598 -29.45 -11.08 -3.35
CA ASN A 598 -30.22 -12.09 -2.63
C ASN A 598 -30.35 -13.39 -3.45
N GLU A 599 -30.62 -13.30 -4.75
CA GLU A 599 -30.67 -14.47 -5.63
C GLU A 599 -29.33 -15.21 -5.70
N THR A 600 -28.22 -14.46 -5.74
CA THR A 600 -26.87 -15.04 -5.72
C THR A 600 -26.58 -15.70 -4.38
N LEU A 601 -26.95 -15.05 -3.27
CA LEU A 601 -26.83 -15.61 -1.92
C LEU A 601 -27.61 -16.92 -1.77
N ASP A 602 -28.85 -16.95 -2.27
CA ASP A 602 -29.69 -18.14 -2.21
C ASP A 602 -29.13 -19.27 -3.08
N ARG A 603 -28.56 -18.96 -4.24
CA ARG A 603 -27.86 -19.94 -5.09
C ARG A 603 -26.66 -20.55 -4.36
N ILE A 604 -25.82 -19.71 -3.75
CA ILE A 604 -24.64 -20.16 -2.98
C ILE A 604 -25.08 -21.06 -1.80
N LYS A 605 -26.14 -20.67 -1.08
CA LYS A 605 -26.68 -21.48 0.03
C LYS A 605 -27.24 -22.83 -0.43
N LYS A 606 -27.98 -22.87 -1.55
CA LYS A 606 -28.60 -24.09 -2.08
C LYS A 606 -27.58 -25.12 -2.58
N GLN A 607 -26.40 -24.69 -3.04
CA GLN A 607 -25.37 -25.59 -3.53
C GLN A 607 -24.65 -26.39 -2.42
N GLY A 608 -24.91 -26.10 -1.14
CA GLY A 608 -24.35 -26.82 0.01
C GLY A 608 -22.85 -26.54 0.21
N ASN A 609 -22.34 -26.84 1.41
CA ASN A 609 -20.98 -26.52 1.89
C ASN A 609 -19.95 -26.55 0.76
N VAL A 610 -19.47 -25.35 0.39
CA VAL A 610 -18.47 -25.14 -0.66
C VAL A 610 -17.18 -25.79 -0.20
N GLY A 611 -16.99 -27.06 -0.60
CA GLY A 611 -15.74 -27.77 -0.41
C GLY A 611 -14.59 -26.95 -1.00
N HIS A 612 -13.40 -27.11 -0.41
CA HIS A 612 -12.14 -26.43 -0.73
C HIS A 612 -11.72 -26.41 -2.24
N ASN A 613 -12.51 -26.96 -3.15
CA ASN A 613 -12.23 -27.09 -4.58
C ASN A 613 -13.04 -26.17 -5.52
N GLN A 614 -14.02 -25.38 -5.07
CA GLN A 614 -14.62 -24.33 -5.94
C GLN A 614 -13.76 -23.05 -5.90
N LYS A 615 -12.77 -23.05 -6.79
CA LYS A 615 -11.87 -21.93 -7.04
C LYS A 615 -12.63 -20.75 -7.70
N PHE A 616 -12.79 -19.65 -6.93
CA PHE A 616 -12.90 -18.24 -7.37
C PHE A 616 -14.25 -17.54 -7.63
N SER A 617 -15.30 -17.79 -6.84
CA SER A 617 -16.45 -16.86 -6.82
C SER A 617 -16.19 -15.64 -5.91
N PHE A 618 -16.40 -14.42 -6.44
CA PHE A 618 -16.12 -13.16 -5.70
C PHE A 618 -16.99 -13.05 -4.45
N MET A 619 -18.30 -13.25 -4.58
CA MET A 619 -19.24 -13.19 -3.46
C MET A 619 -19.01 -14.32 -2.45
N THR A 620 -18.72 -15.54 -2.91
CA THR A 620 -18.34 -16.67 -2.03
C THR A 620 -17.06 -16.37 -1.25
N TYR A 621 -16.06 -15.75 -1.89
CA TYR A 621 -14.84 -15.30 -1.21
C TYR A 621 -15.15 -14.28 -0.11
N LEU A 622 -16.04 -13.32 -0.36
CA LEU A 622 -16.42 -12.32 0.65
C LEU A 622 -17.22 -12.95 1.79
N LEU A 623 -18.14 -13.87 1.51
CA LEU A 623 -18.91 -14.62 2.51
C LEU A 623 -18.02 -15.49 3.41
N SER A 624 -16.83 -15.89 2.93
CA SER A 624 -15.85 -16.63 3.74
C SER A 624 -15.11 -15.77 4.77
N LYS A 625 -15.29 -14.44 4.76
CA LYS A 625 -14.56 -13.53 5.66
C LYS A 625 -15.36 -13.26 6.93
N PRO A 626 -14.85 -13.67 8.11
CA PRO A 626 -15.57 -13.48 9.38
C PRO A 626 -15.70 -12.00 9.77
N ASP A 627 -14.78 -11.15 9.29
CA ASP A 627 -14.75 -9.71 9.56
C ASP A 627 -15.77 -8.90 8.74
N LEU A 628 -16.51 -9.54 7.81
CA LEU A 628 -17.48 -8.87 6.94
C LEU A 628 -18.89 -9.31 7.28
N THR A 629 -19.76 -8.33 7.52
CA THR A 629 -21.20 -8.58 7.66
C THR A 629 -21.85 -8.80 6.29
N GLN A 630 -23.02 -9.46 6.24
CA GLN A 630 -23.76 -9.58 4.98
C GLN A 630 -24.10 -8.21 4.37
N GLU A 631 -24.29 -7.19 5.20
CA GLU A 631 -24.51 -5.81 4.75
C GLU A 631 -23.24 -5.20 4.14
N ASP A 632 -22.08 -5.40 4.76
CA ASP A 632 -20.79 -4.99 4.19
C ASP A 632 -20.58 -5.61 2.80
N ILE A 633 -20.84 -6.91 2.67
CA ILE A 633 -20.71 -7.64 1.40
C ILE A 633 -21.68 -7.07 0.37
N TYR A 634 -22.95 -6.85 0.75
CA TYR A 634 -23.94 -6.23 -0.13
C TYR A 634 -23.47 -4.87 -0.65
N ILE A 635 -22.99 -3.99 0.23
CA ILE A 635 -22.52 -2.65 -0.16
C ILE A 635 -21.24 -2.70 -1.01
N ILE A 636 -20.34 -3.64 -0.75
CA ILE A 636 -19.15 -3.87 -1.58
C ILE A 636 -19.58 -4.30 -2.99
N CYS A 637 -20.46 -5.29 -3.10
CA CYS A 637 -20.99 -5.77 -4.38
C CYS A 637 -21.75 -4.67 -5.13
N LEU A 638 -22.59 -3.92 -4.43
CA LEU A 638 -23.33 -2.79 -4.98
C LEU A 638 -22.41 -1.73 -5.58
N SER A 639 -21.38 -1.32 -4.82
CA SER A 639 -20.44 -0.30 -5.28
C SER A 639 -19.71 -0.80 -6.53
N LEU A 640 -19.21 -2.04 -6.53
CA LEU A 640 -18.50 -2.60 -7.68
C LEU A 640 -19.37 -2.78 -8.91
N PHE A 641 -20.65 -3.13 -8.72
CA PHE A 641 -21.59 -3.27 -9.81
C PHE A 641 -21.91 -1.92 -10.49
N GLY A 642 -22.08 -0.84 -9.71
CA GLY A 642 -22.43 0.48 -10.24
C GLY A 642 -21.26 1.35 -10.67
N ASP A 643 -20.12 1.26 -9.97
CA ASP A 643 -18.97 2.14 -10.19
C ASP A 643 -18.36 1.95 -11.59
N GLY A 644 -18.45 0.75 -12.17
CA GLY A 644 -17.94 0.44 -13.51
C GLY A 644 -18.64 1.21 -14.64
N LEU A 645 -19.93 1.55 -14.47
CA LEU A 645 -20.77 2.13 -15.53
C LEU A 645 -20.39 3.56 -15.91
N ASN A 646 -19.93 4.37 -14.95
CA ASN A 646 -19.49 5.74 -15.20
C ASN A 646 -17.96 5.87 -15.21
N THR A 647 -17.22 4.75 -15.15
CA THR A 647 -15.74 4.75 -15.18
C THR A 647 -15.17 3.97 -16.35
N THR A 648 -15.38 2.65 -16.41
CA THR A 648 -14.83 1.75 -17.43
C THR A 648 -15.50 1.94 -18.79
N ALA A 649 -16.82 2.12 -18.81
CA ALA A 649 -17.56 2.40 -20.06
C ALA A 649 -17.07 3.68 -20.78
N PRO A 650 -16.99 4.86 -20.13
CA PRO A 650 -16.40 6.04 -20.75
C PRO A 650 -14.92 5.84 -21.13
N ALA A 651 -14.13 5.14 -20.31
CA ALA A 651 -12.75 4.81 -20.66
C ALA A 651 -12.65 3.98 -21.95
N LEU A 652 -13.57 3.03 -22.18
CA LEU A 652 -13.61 2.27 -23.43
C LEU A 652 -13.92 3.20 -24.61
N ILE A 653 -14.90 4.09 -24.49
CA ILE A 653 -15.24 5.07 -25.55
C ILE A 653 -14.03 5.95 -25.90
N TYR A 654 -13.30 6.46 -24.89
CA TYR A 654 -12.09 7.24 -25.15
C TYR A 654 -10.98 6.43 -25.84
N ASN A 655 -10.82 5.15 -25.49
CA ASN A 655 -9.88 4.28 -26.20
C ASN A 655 -10.28 4.07 -27.66
N LEU A 656 -11.57 3.79 -27.91
CA LEU A 656 -12.11 3.67 -29.26
C LEU A 656 -11.90 4.95 -30.06
N TYR A 657 -12.11 6.13 -29.45
CA TYR A 657 -11.85 7.43 -30.06
C TYR A 657 -10.37 7.60 -30.42
N CYS A 658 -9.46 7.37 -29.46
CA CYS A 658 -8.01 7.48 -29.70
C CYS A 658 -7.56 6.58 -30.85
N LEU A 659 -8.09 5.37 -30.92
CA LEU A 659 -7.80 4.41 -31.99
C LEU A 659 -8.43 4.82 -33.32
N ALA A 660 -9.64 5.37 -33.33
CA ALA A 660 -10.33 5.83 -34.54
C ALA A 660 -9.58 7.01 -35.20
N GLU A 661 -9.11 7.97 -34.40
CA GLU A 661 -8.36 9.14 -34.85
C GLU A 661 -6.90 8.83 -35.22
N ASN A 662 -6.39 7.63 -34.89
CA ASN A 662 -5.01 7.23 -35.16
C ASN A 662 -4.98 5.86 -35.88
N PRO A 663 -5.28 5.80 -37.20
CA PRO A 663 -5.38 4.54 -37.94
C PRO A 663 -4.10 3.68 -37.90
N ASP A 664 -2.92 4.31 -37.92
CA ASP A 664 -1.64 3.60 -37.87
C ASP A 664 -1.46 2.88 -36.53
N VAL A 665 -1.80 3.55 -35.42
CA VAL A 665 -1.79 2.96 -34.08
C VAL A 665 -2.81 1.83 -33.96
N GLN A 666 -3.99 2.01 -34.54
CA GLN A 666 -5.04 0.97 -34.58
C GLN A 666 -4.58 -0.27 -35.37
N ASN A 667 -3.86 -0.08 -36.47
CA ASN A 667 -3.32 -1.17 -37.26
C ASN A 667 -2.17 -1.89 -36.54
N GLU A 668 -1.28 -1.15 -35.87
CA GLU A 668 -0.20 -1.75 -35.08
C GLU A 668 -0.75 -2.56 -33.90
N LEU A 669 -1.77 -2.04 -33.20
CA LEU A 669 -2.46 -2.78 -32.15
C LEU A 669 -3.09 -4.07 -32.70
N ASN A 670 -3.75 -4.00 -33.86
CA ASN A 670 -4.33 -5.17 -34.50
C ASN A 670 -3.25 -6.21 -34.89
N ARG A 671 -2.06 -5.78 -35.36
CA ARG A 671 -0.93 -6.69 -35.62
C ARG A 671 -0.47 -7.40 -34.35
N GLU A 672 -0.29 -6.68 -33.24
CA GLU A 672 0.07 -7.27 -31.95
C GLU A 672 -0.98 -8.30 -31.51
N ILE A 673 -2.27 -7.98 -31.65
CA ILE A 673 -3.38 -8.88 -31.30
C ILE A 673 -3.32 -10.16 -32.15
N ILE A 674 -3.24 -10.05 -33.48
CA ILE A 674 -3.23 -11.21 -34.40
C ILE A 674 -2.00 -12.10 -34.13
N GLN A 675 -0.85 -11.52 -33.79
CA GLN A 675 0.36 -12.29 -33.49
C GLN A 675 0.27 -13.11 -32.20
N ASN A 676 -0.56 -12.69 -31.24
CA ASN A 676 -0.62 -13.30 -29.91
C ASN A 676 -1.90 -14.11 -29.65
N VAL A 677 -2.97 -13.84 -30.41
CA VAL A 677 -4.28 -14.47 -30.24
C VAL A 677 -4.55 -15.41 -31.43
N ASP A 678 -4.01 -16.62 -31.39
CA ASP A 678 -4.23 -17.63 -32.42
C ASP A 678 -5.45 -18.51 -32.07
N ARG A 679 -6.66 -18.01 -32.34
CA ARG A 679 -7.97 -18.69 -32.11
C ARG A 679 -8.25 -19.24 -30.69
N GLU A 680 -7.32 -19.12 -29.75
CA GLU A 680 -7.44 -19.57 -28.35
C GLU A 680 -8.20 -18.54 -27.48
N LYS A 681 -8.80 -19.04 -26.39
CA LYS A 681 -9.36 -18.18 -25.33
C LYS A 681 -8.25 -17.33 -24.72
N LEU A 682 -8.57 -16.09 -24.36
CA LEU A 682 -7.62 -15.18 -23.73
C LEU A 682 -7.13 -15.76 -22.39
N SER A 683 -5.82 -15.64 -22.18
CA SER A 683 -5.15 -16.04 -20.94
C SER A 683 -4.27 -14.91 -20.42
N VAL A 684 -3.80 -15.07 -19.18
CA VAL A 684 -2.87 -14.14 -18.56
C VAL A 684 -1.58 -14.04 -19.37
N GLU A 685 -1.09 -15.18 -19.83
CA GLU A 685 0.14 -15.32 -20.58
C GLU A 685 0.03 -14.58 -21.91
N ILE A 686 -1.14 -14.64 -22.57
CA ILE A 686 -1.41 -13.89 -23.80
C ILE A 686 -1.47 -12.39 -23.51
N LEU A 687 -2.24 -11.94 -22.50
CA LEU A 687 -2.30 -10.52 -22.12
C LEU A 687 -0.93 -9.97 -21.69
N GLN A 688 -0.03 -10.79 -21.14
CA GLN A 688 1.34 -10.40 -20.80
C GLN A 688 2.20 -10.12 -22.03
N LYS A 689 1.95 -10.80 -23.15
CA LYS A 689 2.65 -10.62 -24.43
C LYS A 689 2.13 -9.47 -25.29
N MET A 690 1.13 -8.72 -24.82
CA MET A 690 0.56 -7.56 -25.51
C MET A 690 0.89 -6.22 -24.81
N PRO A 691 2.17 -5.79 -24.77
CA PRO A 691 2.58 -4.53 -24.15
C PRO A 691 2.04 -3.29 -24.89
N TYR A 692 1.85 -3.34 -26.20
CA TYR A 692 1.33 -2.21 -26.99
C TYR A 692 -0.13 -1.92 -26.64
N LEU A 693 -0.97 -2.95 -26.47
CA LEU A 693 -2.34 -2.81 -25.93
C LEU A 693 -2.36 -2.05 -24.59
N LYS A 694 -1.48 -2.45 -23.66
CA LYS A 694 -1.38 -1.80 -22.33
C LYS A 694 -0.92 -0.35 -22.46
N ALA A 695 0.00 -0.09 -23.37
CA ALA A 695 0.49 1.24 -23.68
C ALA A 695 -0.60 2.14 -24.28
N CYS A 696 -1.44 1.61 -25.19
CA CYS A 696 -2.61 2.32 -25.73
C CYS A 696 -3.56 2.77 -24.62
N VAL A 697 -3.93 1.86 -23.71
CA VAL A 697 -4.82 2.18 -22.59
C VAL A 697 -4.19 3.20 -21.64
N LYS A 698 -2.88 3.07 -21.36
CA LYS A 698 -2.17 4.03 -20.50
C LYS A 698 -2.09 5.42 -21.14
N GLU A 699 -1.83 5.51 -22.44
CA GLU A 699 -1.81 6.77 -23.17
C GLU A 699 -3.22 7.39 -23.26
N CYS A 700 -4.25 6.56 -23.38
CA CYS A 700 -5.63 7.02 -23.33
C CYS A 700 -5.95 7.66 -21.98
N PHE A 701 -5.56 7.06 -20.85
CA PHE A 701 -5.74 7.67 -19.53
C PHE A 701 -5.00 9.01 -19.36
N ARG A 702 -3.91 9.23 -20.11
CA ARG A 702 -3.17 10.50 -20.10
C ARG A 702 -3.95 11.60 -20.84
N LEU A 703 -4.47 11.30 -22.02
CA LEU A 703 -5.19 12.29 -22.85
C LEU A 703 -6.62 12.52 -22.38
N TYR A 704 -7.30 11.45 -21.96
CA TYR A 704 -8.71 11.42 -21.57
C TYR A 704 -8.86 10.82 -20.18
N PRO A 705 -8.39 11.51 -19.12
CA PRO A 705 -8.60 11.05 -17.76
C PRO A 705 -10.11 11.05 -17.44
N VAL A 706 -10.56 10.01 -16.75
CA VAL A 706 -11.96 9.90 -16.28
C VAL A 706 -12.17 10.67 -14.97
N GLY A 707 -11.18 10.65 -14.07
CA GLY A 707 -11.20 11.45 -12.85
C GLY A 707 -10.49 12.79 -13.04
N THR A 708 -11.02 13.86 -12.45
CA THR A 708 -10.38 15.19 -12.45
C THR A 708 -9.29 15.30 -11.38
N GLU A 709 -9.59 14.82 -10.17
CA GLU A 709 -8.71 14.91 -9.00
C GLU A 709 -8.68 13.62 -8.17
N VAL A 710 -7.60 13.47 -7.38
CA VAL A 710 -7.49 12.47 -6.31
C VAL A 710 -7.53 13.19 -4.96
N SER A 711 -8.59 12.98 -4.19
CA SER A 711 -8.80 13.68 -2.92
C SER A 711 -8.06 13.03 -1.76
N ARG A 712 -7.56 13.85 -0.83
CA ARG A 712 -7.05 13.45 0.49
C ARG A 712 -7.47 14.45 1.57
N ILE A 713 -7.54 13.98 2.81
CA ILE A 713 -7.53 14.83 4.00
C ILE A 713 -6.18 14.62 4.66
N ILE A 714 -5.39 15.67 4.72
CA ILE A 714 -4.02 15.62 5.23
C ILE A 714 -4.02 15.27 6.72
N GLN A 715 -3.29 14.24 7.13
CA GLN A 715 -3.27 13.78 8.54
C GLN A 715 -2.09 14.34 9.35
N LYS A 716 -1.15 15.04 8.72
CA LYS A 716 0.04 15.63 9.33
C LYS A 716 0.32 16.98 8.69
N ASN A 717 0.85 17.95 9.43
CA ASN A 717 1.23 19.25 8.84
C ASN A 717 2.26 19.05 7.72
N LEU A 718 2.00 19.63 6.54
CA LEU A 718 2.86 19.56 5.37
C LEU A 718 3.29 20.95 4.91
N VAL A 719 4.43 21.02 4.23
CA VAL A 719 4.83 22.21 3.46
C VAL A 719 4.73 21.85 1.98
N LEU A 720 3.83 22.52 1.25
CA LEU A 720 3.65 22.35 -0.19
C LEU A 720 3.92 23.70 -0.88
N GLN A 721 4.74 23.73 -1.92
CA GLN A 721 5.19 24.97 -2.59
C GLN A 721 5.64 26.11 -1.63
N GLY A 722 6.20 25.76 -0.47
CA GLY A 722 6.60 26.75 0.54
C GLY A 722 5.44 27.36 1.36
N TYR A 723 4.25 26.75 1.33
CA TYR A 723 3.09 27.12 2.15
C TYR A 723 2.79 26.06 3.21
N GLN A 724 2.32 26.53 4.37
CA GLN A 724 1.80 25.71 5.43
C GLN A 724 0.47 25.07 5.01
N VAL A 725 0.41 23.74 5.06
CA VAL A 725 -0.81 22.95 4.86
C VAL A 725 -1.09 22.14 6.14
N PRO A 726 -1.98 22.64 7.02
CA PRO A 726 -2.27 21.99 8.29
C PRO A 726 -2.93 20.62 8.13
N ALA A 727 -2.75 19.74 9.12
CA ALA A 727 -3.57 18.55 9.26
C ALA A 727 -5.08 18.89 9.31
N GLY A 728 -5.92 18.02 8.77
CA GLY A 728 -7.35 18.24 8.54
C GLY A 728 -7.68 18.96 7.23
N THR A 729 -6.69 19.48 6.50
CA THR A 729 -6.93 20.16 5.21
C THR A 729 -7.35 19.17 4.14
N ALA A 730 -8.45 19.47 3.44
CA ALA A 730 -8.84 18.78 2.22
C ALA A 730 -7.98 19.23 1.04
N VAL A 731 -7.26 18.29 0.44
CA VAL A 731 -6.45 18.52 -0.76
C VAL A 731 -7.01 17.70 -1.93
N GLU A 732 -6.99 18.28 -3.11
CA GLU A 732 -7.37 17.66 -4.37
C GLU A 732 -6.13 17.64 -5.27
N ILE A 733 -5.58 16.46 -5.57
CA ILE A 733 -4.41 16.30 -6.45
C ILE A 733 -4.89 16.26 -7.89
N ASN A 734 -4.48 17.24 -8.69
CA ASN A 734 -4.99 17.51 -10.04
C ASN A 734 -3.90 17.24 -11.09
N MET A 735 -4.08 16.17 -11.86
CA MET A 735 -3.10 15.78 -12.88
C MET A 735 -3.23 16.59 -14.16
N GLY A 736 -4.45 16.99 -14.53
CA GLY A 736 -4.82 17.50 -15.86
C GLY A 736 -3.85 18.51 -16.49
N PRO A 737 -3.48 19.62 -15.81
CA PRO A 737 -2.60 20.62 -16.39
C PRO A 737 -1.20 20.11 -16.73
N GLN A 738 -0.67 19.16 -15.95
CA GLN A 738 0.67 18.61 -16.17
C GLN A 738 0.72 17.60 -17.31
N LEU A 739 -0.39 16.89 -17.57
CA LEU A 739 -0.49 15.91 -18.67
C LEU A 739 -0.31 16.54 -20.06
N LYS A 740 -0.42 17.87 -20.17
CA LYS A 740 -0.30 18.66 -21.40
C LYS A 740 1.06 19.37 -21.55
N LYS A 741 2.03 19.14 -20.67
CA LYS A 741 3.31 19.85 -20.66
C LYS A 741 4.42 19.06 -21.35
N GLU A 742 5.13 19.71 -22.28
CA GLU A 742 6.35 19.19 -22.92
C GLU A 742 7.45 18.81 -21.92
N LYS A 743 7.47 19.46 -20.73
CA LYS A 743 8.36 19.09 -19.62
C LYS A 743 8.25 17.61 -19.23
N TYR A 744 7.04 17.04 -19.27
CA TYR A 744 6.79 15.66 -18.86
C TYR A 744 6.51 14.73 -20.04
N PHE A 745 5.91 15.23 -21.11
CA PHE A 745 5.50 14.43 -22.25
C PHE A 745 5.86 15.12 -23.55
N LYS A 746 6.84 14.57 -24.29
CA LYS A 746 7.19 15.03 -25.63
C LYS A 746 5.98 14.96 -26.56
N ASN A 747 5.65 16.05 -27.26
CA ASN A 747 4.46 16.18 -28.12
C ASN A 747 3.18 15.74 -27.40
N PRO A 748 2.77 16.42 -26.30
CA PRO A 748 1.76 15.92 -25.36
C PRO A 748 0.36 15.83 -25.98
N ALA A 749 0.09 16.54 -27.07
CA ALA A 749 -1.19 16.46 -27.78
C ALA A 749 -1.32 15.20 -28.66
N LYS A 750 -0.21 14.56 -29.03
CA LYS A 750 -0.22 13.35 -29.87
C LYS A 750 -0.54 12.11 -29.02
N PHE A 751 -1.42 11.25 -29.52
CA PHE A 751 -1.59 9.90 -28.99
C PHE A 751 -0.44 9.01 -29.46
N SER A 752 0.50 8.71 -28.56
CA SER A 752 1.68 7.88 -28.87
C SER A 752 1.87 6.81 -27.78
N PRO A 753 1.31 5.61 -27.98
CA PRO A 753 1.52 4.48 -27.07
C PRO A 753 3.00 4.13 -26.87
N GLU A 754 3.84 4.33 -27.88
CA GLU A 754 5.25 3.96 -27.88
C GLU A 754 6.03 4.58 -26.71
N ARG A 755 5.59 5.73 -26.17
CA ARG A 755 6.22 6.36 -25.01
C ARG A 755 6.27 5.47 -23.77
N TRP A 756 5.36 4.52 -23.67
CA TRP A 756 5.23 3.64 -22.50
C TRP A 756 5.99 2.33 -22.67
N LEU A 757 6.72 2.16 -23.78
CA LEU A 757 7.51 0.97 -24.08
C LEU A 757 8.98 1.20 -23.74
N SER A 758 9.63 0.15 -23.23
CA SER A 758 11.00 0.16 -22.69
C SER A 758 12.12 0.54 -23.67
N LYS A 759 11.81 0.73 -24.96
CA LYS A 759 12.78 0.98 -26.04
C LYS A 759 12.81 2.42 -26.55
N THR A 760 12.03 3.33 -25.97
CA THR A 760 12.04 4.75 -26.36
C THR A 760 13.00 5.54 -25.48
N ASP A 761 13.68 6.54 -26.05
CA ASP A 761 14.43 7.59 -25.33
C ASP A 761 13.45 8.48 -24.54
N ALA A 762 12.70 7.87 -23.61
CA ALA A 762 11.63 8.51 -22.89
C ALA A 762 12.24 9.52 -21.91
N VAL A 763 11.91 10.80 -22.14
CA VAL A 763 11.95 11.89 -21.15
C VAL A 763 11.66 11.32 -19.76
N HIS A 764 12.46 11.68 -18.75
CA HIS A 764 12.28 11.23 -17.37
C HIS A 764 10.87 11.60 -16.86
N GLU A 765 9.91 10.68 -17.02
CA GLU A 765 8.54 10.85 -16.56
C GLU A 765 8.55 10.90 -15.03
N HIS A 766 7.96 11.95 -14.45
CA HIS A 766 7.82 12.01 -13.00
C HIS A 766 6.84 10.92 -12.54
N PRO A 767 7.19 9.99 -11.62
CA PRO A 767 6.36 8.81 -11.30
C PRO A 767 4.93 9.10 -10.83
N PHE A 768 4.69 10.31 -10.35
CA PHE A 768 3.40 10.79 -9.84
C PHE A 768 2.67 11.76 -10.78
N VAL A 769 3.16 11.98 -12.01
CA VAL A 769 2.49 12.88 -12.97
C VAL A 769 1.18 12.27 -13.51
N LEU A 770 1.11 10.94 -13.61
CA LEU A 770 -0.05 10.21 -14.10
C LEU A 770 -0.42 9.09 -13.12
N THR A 771 -1.44 9.36 -12.30
CA THR A 771 -2.02 8.42 -11.33
C THR A 771 -3.54 8.27 -11.54
N PRO A 772 -4.00 7.70 -12.67
CA PRO A 772 -5.43 7.66 -13.04
C PRO A 772 -6.29 6.84 -12.06
N PHE A 773 -5.66 5.95 -11.29
CA PHE A 773 -6.29 5.16 -10.25
C PHE A 773 -5.91 5.62 -8.83
N GLY A 774 -5.32 6.81 -8.70
CA GLY A 774 -4.66 7.26 -7.47
C GLY A 774 -3.41 6.43 -7.13
N HIS A 775 -2.88 6.64 -5.93
CA HIS A 775 -1.68 5.98 -5.43
C HIS A 775 -1.84 5.59 -3.94
N GLY A 776 -1.01 4.67 -3.47
CA GLY A 776 -0.96 4.25 -2.06
C GLY A 776 -2.09 3.32 -1.64
N PRO A 777 -2.29 3.11 -0.32
CA PRO A 777 -3.30 2.19 0.23
C PRO A 777 -4.75 2.49 -0.23
N ARG A 778 -5.01 3.74 -0.61
CA ARG A 778 -6.31 4.23 -1.10
C ARG A 778 -6.42 4.36 -2.62
N MET A 779 -5.53 3.72 -3.36
CA MET A 779 -5.74 3.58 -4.81
C MET A 779 -7.04 2.82 -5.11
N CYS A 780 -7.59 3.04 -6.31
CA CYS A 780 -8.82 2.43 -6.77
C CYS A 780 -8.80 0.90 -6.54
N ALA A 781 -9.81 0.40 -5.81
CA ALA A 781 -9.92 -1.02 -5.51
C ALA A 781 -10.21 -1.85 -6.77
N GLY A 782 -10.95 -1.28 -7.73
CA GLY A 782 -11.34 -1.93 -9.00
C GLY A 782 -10.30 -1.81 -10.11
N ARG A 783 -9.11 -1.24 -9.87
CA ARG A 783 -8.11 -0.96 -10.93
C ARG A 783 -7.86 -2.17 -11.83
N ARG A 784 -7.64 -3.35 -11.25
CA ARG A 784 -7.28 -4.55 -12.01
C ARG A 784 -8.44 -5.10 -12.83
N PHE A 785 -9.67 -5.02 -12.31
CA PHE A 785 -10.87 -5.35 -13.09
C PHE A 785 -11.07 -4.38 -14.25
N ALA A 786 -10.94 -3.07 -14.01
CA ALA A 786 -11.06 -2.07 -15.06
C ALA A 786 -9.99 -2.23 -16.17
N GLU A 787 -8.72 -2.42 -15.79
CA GLU A 787 -7.64 -2.70 -16.74
C GLU A 787 -7.92 -3.98 -17.55
N GLN A 788 -8.33 -5.07 -16.88
CA GLN A 788 -8.66 -6.34 -17.53
C GLN A 788 -9.81 -6.20 -18.52
N ASP A 789 -10.93 -5.58 -18.11
CA ASP A 789 -12.11 -5.38 -18.96
C ASP A 789 -11.76 -4.56 -20.21
N LEU A 790 -10.98 -3.48 -20.06
CA LEU A 790 -10.51 -2.68 -21.19
C LEU A 790 -9.62 -3.48 -22.13
N TYR A 791 -8.66 -4.25 -21.60
CA TYR A 791 -7.77 -5.07 -22.44
C TYR A 791 -8.55 -6.12 -23.24
N ILE A 792 -9.47 -6.83 -22.59
CA ILE A 792 -10.27 -7.88 -23.22
C ILE A 792 -11.21 -7.29 -24.27
N ALA A 793 -11.97 -6.24 -23.92
CA ALA A 793 -12.89 -5.59 -24.85
C ALA A 793 -12.18 -5.01 -26.07
N LEU A 794 -11.07 -4.28 -25.86
CA LEU A 794 -10.29 -3.72 -26.97
C LEU A 794 -9.71 -4.82 -27.86
N THR A 795 -9.22 -5.92 -27.27
CA THR A 795 -8.71 -7.06 -28.03
C THR A 795 -9.79 -7.62 -28.97
N LYS A 796 -10.99 -7.90 -28.46
CA LYS A 796 -12.09 -8.49 -29.24
C LYS A 796 -12.70 -7.51 -30.25
N ILE A 797 -12.78 -6.21 -29.91
CA ILE A 797 -13.30 -5.18 -30.82
C ILE A 797 -12.31 -4.93 -31.96
N VAL A 798 -11.03 -4.71 -31.65
CA VAL A 798 -10.00 -4.39 -32.65
C VAL A 798 -9.63 -5.60 -33.51
N SER A 799 -9.86 -6.83 -33.04
CA SER A 799 -9.71 -8.02 -33.90
C SER A 799 -10.77 -8.09 -35.00
N LYS A 800 -12.01 -7.65 -34.71
CA LYS A 800 -13.14 -7.75 -35.65
C LYS A 800 -13.35 -6.49 -36.48
N PHE A 801 -13.14 -5.31 -35.89
CA PHE A 801 -13.56 -4.05 -36.48
C PHE A 801 -12.42 -3.06 -36.71
N LYS A 802 -12.51 -2.38 -37.86
CA LYS A 802 -11.84 -1.12 -38.12
C LYS A 802 -12.77 0.00 -37.66
N ILE A 803 -12.35 0.73 -36.64
CA ILE A 803 -13.13 1.79 -36.02
C ILE A 803 -12.81 3.11 -36.72
N LYS A 804 -13.85 3.87 -37.05
CA LYS A 804 -13.75 5.25 -37.53
C LYS A 804 -14.62 6.17 -36.69
N HIS A 805 -14.28 7.44 -36.70
CA HIS A 805 -15.06 8.51 -36.11
C HIS A 805 -15.16 9.66 -37.12
N GLU A 806 -16.38 10.04 -37.49
CA GLU A 806 -16.66 10.99 -38.59
C GLU A 806 -17.56 12.13 -38.09
N GLY A 807 -17.13 12.79 -37.01
CA GLY A 807 -17.87 13.87 -36.37
C GLY A 807 -16.98 14.89 -35.66
N PRO A 808 -17.57 15.86 -34.94
CA PRO A 808 -16.81 16.75 -34.08
C PRO A 808 -15.98 15.95 -33.06
N PRO A 809 -14.76 16.38 -32.71
CA PRO A 809 -13.93 15.70 -31.73
C PRO A 809 -14.69 15.36 -30.44
N VAL A 810 -14.45 14.16 -29.90
CA VAL A 810 -14.95 13.78 -28.58
C VAL A 810 -14.35 14.72 -27.54
N ASP A 811 -15.24 15.39 -26.80
CA ASP A 811 -14.91 16.32 -25.73
C ASP A 811 -15.34 15.72 -24.37
N GLN A 812 -14.98 16.37 -23.27
CA GLN A 812 -15.25 15.89 -21.91
C GLN A 812 -16.14 16.88 -21.14
N GLU A 813 -17.18 16.36 -20.48
CA GLU A 813 -17.99 17.10 -19.50
C GLU A 813 -17.88 16.50 -18.11
N MET A 814 -17.77 17.35 -17.09
CA MET A 814 -17.76 16.92 -15.69
C MET A 814 -19.17 16.63 -15.19
N ARG A 815 -19.42 15.37 -14.85
CA ARG A 815 -20.65 14.87 -14.21
C ARG A 815 -20.28 13.96 -13.04
N THR A 816 -19.62 14.53 -12.03
CA THR A 816 -18.81 13.82 -11.03
C THR A 816 -17.53 13.18 -11.60
N LEU A 817 -17.59 12.65 -12.81
CA LEU A 817 -16.46 12.17 -13.60
C LEU A 817 -16.48 12.85 -14.97
N LEU A 818 -15.36 12.80 -15.70
CA LEU A 818 -15.24 13.30 -17.06
C LEU A 818 -15.82 12.30 -18.05
N LEU A 819 -17.05 12.59 -18.50
CA LEU A 819 -17.79 11.74 -19.44
C LEU A 819 -17.67 12.28 -20.86
N PRO A 820 -17.61 11.38 -21.88
CA PRO A 820 -17.49 11.79 -23.27
C PRO A 820 -18.77 12.44 -23.77
N THR A 821 -18.61 13.44 -24.63
CA THR A 821 -19.66 14.00 -25.49
C THR A 821 -19.36 13.70 -26.96
N ASN A 822 -20.30 14.00 -27.86
CA ASN A 822 -20.18 13.76 -29.31
C ASN A 822 -19.95 12.28 -29.69
N THR A 823 -20.61 11.35 -28.99
CA THR A 823 -20.39 9.90 -29.16
C THR A 823 -21.18 9.23 -30.30
N GLU A 824 -21.95 10.00 -31.06
CA GLU A 824 -22.91 9.46 -32.05
C GLU A 824 -22.25 9.18 -33.43
N CYS A 825 -20.97 9.53 -33.59
CA CYS A 825 -20.29 9.56 -34.90
C CYS A 825 -19.30 8.40 -35.13
N PHE A 826 -19.43 7.30 -34.38
CA PHE A 826 -18.57 6.12 -34.53
C PHE A 826 -19.11 5.15 -35.57
N SER A 827 -18.22 4.65 -36.42
CA SER A 827 -18.50 3.61 -37.41
C SER A 827 -17.61 2.38 -37.20
N PHE A 828 -18.20 1.20 -37.28
CA PHE A 828 -17.51 -0.09 -37.09
C PHE A 828 -17.54 -0.90 -38.38
N LEU A 829 -16.43 -0.90 -39.12
CA LEU A 829 -16.29 -1.61 -40.38
C LEU A 829 -15.62 -2.96 -40.15
N ASP A 830 -15.95 -4.00 -40.93
CA ASP A 830 -15.24 -5.27 -40.80
C ASP A 830 -13.76 -5.11 -41.14
N ARG A 831 -12.90 -5.82 -40.40
CA ARG A 831 -11.52 -6.03 -40.80
C ARG A 831 -11.45 -7.21 -41.77
N CYS A 832 -10.92 -6.94 -42.95
CA CYS A 832 -10.59 -7.96 -43.94
C CYS A 832 -9.39 -8.80 -43.50
#